data_AF-A0A9Q0G184-F1
#
_entry.id   AF-A0A9Q0G184-F1
#
_cell.length_a   1.000
_cell.length_b   1.000
_cell.length_c   1.000
_cell.angle_alpha   90.00
_cell.angle_beta   90.00
_cell.angle_gamma   90.00
#
_symmetry.space_group_name_H-M   'P 1'
#
loop_
_entity.id
_entity.type
_entity.pdbx_description
1 polymer ?
#
loop_
_entity_poly.entity_id
_entity_poly.type
_entity_poly.pdbx_seq_one_letter_code
_entity_poly.pdbx_strand_id
1 'polypeptide(L)'
;MMLQYRSLAKLKTKKIVFEDAFPARDSATLEHLKELSSKRSVIEESINQKSFITEAIAREMSGGSTSRIEQERLRLEQYIPLLENFISRADFLSVTGHIVPWTSKLKMRWSSAISSSSFFDLRGPKFFQINNLRFELAMTLFLYGAILWERALEILSADLKQSAFIFRQAAGVFHHLAQDVLPSLHPAISAEMPQEVTTSASAAMSLISLAQAQAVYVRRAEGMGNTSCGVLAKLHYGVAELLSEATDALISGAGAGKSVSSHFLEFISSAKALHELRSQKFVAESLKEESQLGFAIGVLRCALSNTKKKIPGEESWKAVFRKEIDNATEALRKLEHENDFVWHDKLPLQHDLPLPQVLGRQLPRGGIKTTCGARKYYRVVKFDCSSSKGIRGKEKARPLSPSKLFSPTLLSSPSDRSIRFIPSTFKLSSNRLKLNKVSKVVAAVVSEESAVGSSSAGADVFKLTYLEGNSWLWEVGGVSILVDPILVGNLDFGIPWLYDAAKKFLKSFQLSDLPEVDCLLITQSLDDHCHLKTLKPLSESSPNLRVIATPNAKPLLDPLFKNVTYLEPGQSSEIEGRSGSKVGVEATPGPVLGPPWQRPENGYLVSSPKGQLTLYYEPHCVYNKDDLEKKRADIVITPVIKQLLPKFTLVLGQEDAVQLAKLLQARFVVPMKNGDLDSKGLLSSLIQAEGTIESFKELLAKELPDAQVLEPTPGVPLEIVAP
;
A
#
# COMPACT_ATOMS: atom_id res chain seq x y z
N MET A 1 22.17 7.21 -16.84
CA MET A 1 21.75 8.52 -16.29
C MET A 1 20.26 8.73 -16.56
N MET A 2 19.51 9.32 -15.63
CA MET A 2 18.06 9.56 -15.78
C MET A 2 17.81 11.01 -16.19
N LEU A 3 16.72 11.26 -16.93
CA LEU A 3 16.24 12.62 -17.15
C LEU A 3 15.73 13.20 -15.83
N GLN A 4 16.00 14.48 -15.58
CA GLN A 4 15.61 15.14 -14.34
C GLN A 4 14.75 16.35 -14.66
N TYR A 5 13.54 16.38 -14.09
CA TYR A 5 12.66 17.54 -14.13
C TYR A 5 12.69 18.25 -12.77
N ARG A 6 13.27 19.46 -12.72
CA ARG A 6 13.53 20.23 -11.49
C ARG A 6 12.66 21.49 -11.35
N SER A 7 11.51 21.53 -12.02
CA SER A 7 10.61 22.68 -12.01
C SER A 7 9.28 22.40 -11.31
N LEU A 8 9.08 21.20 -10.78
CA LEU A 8 7.80 20.75 -10.24
C LEU A 8 7.42 21.49 -8.94
N ALA A 9 8.40 21.81 -8.07
CA ALA A 9 8.12 22.52 -6.82
C ALA A 9 8.12 24.06 -6.97
N LYS A 10 8.23 24.61 -8.20
CA LYS A 10 8.27 26.07 -8.46
C LYS A 10 6.89 26.73 -8.38
N LEU A 11 6.08 26.33 -7.41
CA LEU A 11 4.80 26.95 -7.07
C LEU A 11 5.05 28.22 -6.25
N LYS A 12 4.17 29.20 -6.42
CA LYS A 12 4.13 30.44 -5.64
C LYS A 12 2.73 30.63 -5.06
N THR A 13 2.65 31.23 -3.90
CA THR A 13 1.37 31.55 -3.26
C THR A 13 1.34 33.00 -2.78
N LYS A 14 0.17 33.52 -2.42
CA LYS A 14 0.07 34.85 -1.78
C LYS A 14 -0.19 34.68 -0.29
N LYS A 15 0.24 35.66 0.49
CA LYS A 15 -0.01 35.72 1.93
C LYS A 15 -1.51 35.63 2.21
N ILE A 16 -1.87 34.78 3.16
CA ILE A 16 -3.21 34.67 3.74
C ILE A 16 -3.07 34.71 5.26
N VAL A 17 -4.09 35.24 5.95
CA VAL A 17 -4.14 35.34 7.41
C VAL A 17 -5.52 34.85 7.86
N PHE A 18 -5.55 33.73 8.55
CA PHE A 18 -6.78 33.04 8.96
C PHE A 18 -7.55 33.81 10.04
N GLU A 19 -6.87 34.38 11.03
CA GLU A 19 -7.47 35.17 12.10
C GLU A 19 -8.12 36.48 11.64
N ASP A 20 -7.72 37.01 10.48
CA ASP A 20 -8.35 38.20 9.86
C ASP A 20 -9.67 37.85 9.16
N ALA A 21 -9.81 36.60 8.72
CA ALA A 21 -10.96 36.13 7.96
C ALA A 21 -12.01 35.41 8.83
N PHE A 22 -11.57 34.61 9.80
CA PHE A 22 -12.40 33.78 10.66
C PHE A 22 -12.51 34.38 12.06
N PRO A 23 -13.74 34.61 12.58
CA PRO A 23 -13.92 35.18 13.91
C PRO A 23 -13.60 34.15 15.00
N ALA A 24 -12.73 34.53 15.95
CA ALA A 24 -12.49 33.76 17.18
C ALA A 24 -13.38 34.29 18.33
N ARG A 25 -14.10 33.39 19.01
CA ARG A 25 -14.96 33.75 20.16
C ARG A 25 -14.26 33.58 21.51
N ASP A 26 -13.10 32.94 21.51
CA ASP A 26 -12.29 32.63 22.68
C ASP A 26 -10.80 32.73 22.32
N SER A 27 -9.96 32.88 23.34
CA SER A 27 -8.52 33.06 23.18
C SER A 27 -7.83 31.84 22.56
N ALA A 28 -8.29 30.61 22.88
CA ALA A 28 -7.71 29.39 22.35
C ALA A 28 -7.95 29.27 20.84
N THR A 29 -9.17 29.51 20.36
CA THR A 29 -9.46 29.53 18.91
C THR A 29 -8.61 30.57 18.18
N LEU A 30 -8.39 31.76 18.77
CA LEU A 30 -7.54 32.79 18.19
C LEU A 30 -6.08 32.33 18.08
N GLU A 31 -5.55 31.67 19.11
CA GLU A 31 -4.19 31.12 19.10
C GLU A 31 -4.00 30.06 18.00
N HIS A 32 -4.96 29.16 17.79
CA HIS A 32 -4.88 28.17 16.72
C HIS A 32 -4.95 28.78 15.31
N LEU A 33 -5.77 29.82 15.11
CA LEU A 33 -5.81 30.54 13.84
C LEU A 33 -4.48 31.25 13.56
N LYS A 34 -3.88 31.87 14.59
CA LYS A 34 -2.54 32.48 14.50
C LYS A 34 -1.46 31.44 14.21
N GLU A 35 -1.52 30.26 14.82
CA GLU A 35 -0.60 29.16 14.53
C GLU A 35 -0.72 28.73 13.06
N LEU A 36 -1.94 28.52 12.57
CA LEU A 36 -2.20 28.14 11.18
C LEU A 36 -1.64 29.20 10.21
N SER A 37 -1.90 30.49 10.47
CA SER A 37 -1.35 31.61 9.69
C SER A 37 0.18 31.67 9.74
N SER A 38 0.77 31.47 10.91
CA SER A 38 2.23 31.49 11.11
C SER A 38 2.90 30.38 10.29
N LYS A 39 2.41 29.14 10.43
CA LYS A 39 2.94 27.98 9.70
C LYS A 39 2.78 28.14 8.19
N ARG A 40 1.65 28.70 7.73
CA ARG A 40 1.49 29.07 6.32
C ARG A 40 2.52 30.13 5.91
N SER A 41 2.66 31.24 6.64
CA SER A 41 3.56 32.36 6.25
C SER A 41 4.98 31.88 5.98
N VAL A 42 5.50 30.97 6.82
CA VAL A 42 6.82 30.38 6.64
C VAL A 42 6.94 29.62 5.30
N ILE A 43 5.91 28.87 4.91
CA ILE A 43 5.86 28.20 3.60
C ILE A 43 5.80 29.23 2.47
N GLU A 44 4.93 30.24 2.56
CA GLU A 44 4.80 31.30 1.53
C GLU A 44 6.12 32.03 1.29
N GLU A 45 6.76 32.47 2.36
CA GLU A 45 8.03 33.20 2.30
C GLU A 45 9.13 32.36 1.69
N SER A 46 9.17 31.06 2.00
CA SER A 46 10.19 30.16 1.46
C SER A 46 10.00 29.85 -0.02
N ILE A 47 8.80 29.43 -0.43
CA ILE A 47 8.54 29.07 -1.84
C ILE A 47 8.58 30.31 -2.75
N ASN A 48 8.21 31.49 -2.23
CA ASN A 48 8.32 32.75 -2.95
C ASN A 48 9.73 33.34 -2.96
N GLN A 49 10.69 32.73 -2.26
CA GLN A 49 12.07 33.21 -2.13
C GLN A 49 12.14 34.62 -1.51
N LYS A 50 11.29 34.90 -0.53
CA LYS A 50 11.25 36.16 0.23
C LYS A 50 11.75 36.04 1.67
N SER A 51 12.14 34.84 2.09
CA SER A 51 12.61 34.62 3.46
C SER A 51 13.90 35.41 3.70
N PHE A 52 13.91 36.21 4.77
CA PHE A 52 15.08 36.94 5.26
C PHE A 52 15.86 36.12 6.31
N ILE A 53 15.47 34.87 6.55
CA ILE A 53 16.09 33.97 7.53
C ILE A 53 17.44 33.51 6.98
N THR A 54 18.50 33.65 7.78
CA THR A 54 19.84 33.17 7.40
C THR A 54 19.86 31.64 7.34
N GLU A 55 20.74 31.06 6.50
CA GLU A 55 20.86 29.60 6.37
C GLU A 55 21.15 28.91 7.71
N ALA A 56 21.90 29.57 8.61
CA ALA A 56 22.19 29.07 9.95
C ALA A 56 20.92 28.91 10.80
N ILE A 57 20.02 29.90 10.79
CA ILE A 57 18.76 29.86 11.53
C ILE A 57 17.82 28.82 10.91
N ALA A 58 17.72 28.76 9.57
CA ALA A 58 16.90 27.76 8.89
C ALA A 58 17.36 26.33 9.19
N ARG A 59 18.67 26.12 9.32
CA ARG A 59 19.28 24.85 9.73
C ARG A 59 18.92 24.48 11.18
N GLU A 60 19.04 25.41 12.11
CA GLU A 60 18.69 25.17 13.51
C GLU A 60 17.21 24.78 13.67
N MET A 61 16.31 25.55 13.04
CA MET A 61 14.86 25.31 13.07
C MET A 61 14.43 23.97 12.44
N SER A 62 15.29 23.35 11.65
CA SER A 62 15.04 22.07 10.95
C SER A 62 15.84 20.90 11.54
N GLY A 63 16.27 21.02 12.80
CA GLY A 63 17.00 19.95 13.48
C GLY A 63 18.39 19.70 12.91
N GLY A 64 19.03 20.73 12.34
CA GLY A 64 20.38 20.66 11.80
C GLY A 64 20.49 20.36 10.31
N SER A 65 19.35 20.20 9.59
CA SER A 65 19.35 19.88 8.16
C SER A 65 19.87 21.03 7.29
N THR A 66 20.82 20.72 6.42
CA THR A 66 21.36 21.67 5.43
C THR A 66 20.62 21.64 4.09
N SER A 67 19.75 20.64 3.85
CA SER A 67 18.97 20.54 2.62
C SER A 67 17.75 21.44 2.69
N ARG A 68 17.67 22.44 1.81
CA ARG A 68 16.49 23.30 1.68
C ARG A 68 15.22 22.50 1.39
N ILE A 69 15.32 21.45 0.57
CA ILE A 69 14.18 20.60 0.20
C ILE A 69 13.65 19.85 1.43
N GLU A 70 14.56 19.34 2.26
CA GLU A 70 14.20 18.68 3.52
C GLU A 70 13.54 19.66 4.51
N GLN A 71 14.03 20.91 4.57
CA GLN A 71 13.42 21.96 5.38
C GLN A 71 11.99 22.27 4.93
N GLU A 72 11.74 22.35 3.61
CA GLU A 72 10.38 22.53 3.07
C GLU A 72 9.47 21.35 3.39
N ARG A 73 9.98 20.11 3.30
CA ARG A 73 9.22 18.91 3.67
C ARG A 73 8.71 19.00 5.11
N LEU A 74 9.58 19.36 6.05
CA LEU A 74 9.23 19.48 7.47
C LEU A 74 8.23 20.61 7.73
N ARG A 75 8.35 21.74 7.03
CA ARG A 75 7.38 22.86 7.13
C ARG A 75 5.98 22.43 6.68
N LEU A 76 5.90 21.72 5.55
CA LEU A 76 4.64 21.19 5.02
C LEU A 76 4.02 20.14 5.96
N GLU A 77 4.84 19.25 6.54
CA GLU A 77 4.39 18.24 7.50
C GLU A 77 3.82 18.84 8.79
N GLN A 78 4.25 20.04 9.18
CA GLN A 78 3.66 20.76 10.30
C GLN A 78 2.35 21.49 9.92
N TYR A 79 2.22 21.97 8.69
CA TYR A 79 1.06 22.77 8.26
C TYR A 79 -0.14 21.93 7.82
N ILE A 80 0.08 20.86 7.05
CA ILE A 80 -1.03 20.08 6.47
C ILE A 80 -1.98 19.52 7.54
N PRO A 81 -1.52 18.89 8.65
CA PRO A 81 -2.44 18.39 9.67
C PRO A 81 -3.30 19.47 10.31
N LEU A 82 -2.76 20.67 10.50
CA LEU A 82 -3.49 21.81 11.05
C LEU A 82 -4.59 22.26 10.08
N LEU A 83 -4.26 22.34 8.79
CA LEU A 83 -5.20 22.72 7.73
C LEU A 83 -6.33 21.69 7.58
N GLU A 84 -6.03 20.40 7.58
CA GLU A 84 -7.04 19.34 7.49
C GLU A 84 -7.98 19.33 8.70
N ASN A 85 -7.44 19.50 9.91
CA ASN A 85 -8.25 19.64 11.11
C ASN A 85 -9.19 20.85 10.99
N PHE A 86 -8.66 22.00 10.57
CA PHE A 86 -9.45 23.19 10.32
C PHE A 86 -10.56 22.95 9.29
N ILE A 87 -10.27 22.27 8.17
CA ILE A 87 -11.27 21.89 7.16
C ILE A 87 -12.35 21.00 7.76
N SER A 88 -11.99 19.98 8.53
CA SER A 88 -12.96 19.06 9.14
C SER A 88 -13.94 19.78 10.07
N ARG A 89 -13.45 20.80 10.80
CA ARG A 89 -14.28 21.64 11.68
C ARG A 89 -15.12 22.63 10.87
N ALA A 90 -14.55 23.21 9.83
CA ALA A 90 -15.27 24.11 8.94
C ALA A 90 -16.42 23.37 8.21
N ASP A 91 -16.20 22.15 7.72
CA ASP A 91 -17.25 21.35 7.08
C ASP A 91 -18.38 21.01 8.06
N PHE A 92 -18.06 20.67 9.31
CA PHE A 92 -19.08 20.45 10.35
C PHE A 92 -19.95 21.69 10.59
N LEU A 93 -19.33 22.88 10.56
CA LEU A 93 -20.02 24.15 10.78
C LEU A 93 -20.70 24.70 9.51
N SER A 94 -20.39 24.20 8.31
CA SER A 94 -20.92 24.72 7.03
C SER A 94 -22.41 24.50 6.86
N VAL A 95 -23.00 23.60 7.66
CA VAL A 95 -24.46 23.42 7.82
C VAL A 95 -25.16 24.73 8.20
N THR A 96 -24.43 25.70 8.78
CA THR A 96 -24.97 26.99 9.23
C THR A 96 -24.85 28.13 8.21
N GLY A 97 -24.27 27.92 7.02
CA GLY A 97 -24.21 28.91 5.93
C GLY A 97 -23.19 30.07 6.10
N HIS A 98 -22.58 30.24 7.27
CA HIS A 98 -21.70 31.39 7.58
C HIS A 98 -20.24 31.29 7.06
N ILE A 99 -19.81 30.13 6.54
CA ILE A 99 -18.38 29.86 6.24
C ILE A 99 -17.95 30.33 4.86
N VAL A 100 -18.88 30.39 3.90
CA VAL A 100 -18.58 30.81 2.52
C VAL A 100 -18.12 32.29 2.46
N PRO A 101 -18.75 33.24 3.18
CA PRO A 101 -18.27 34.62 3.25
C PRO A 101 -16.88 34.77 3.88
N TRP A 102 -16.57 34.00 4.94
CA TRP A 102 -15.27 34.07 5.62
C TRP A 102 -14.15 33.52 4.74
N THR A 103 -14.37 32.36 4.11
CA THR A 103 -13.39 31.76 3.20
C THR A 103 -13.10 32.68 2.01
N SER A 104 -14.08 33.45 1.54
CA SER A 104 -13.91 34.43 0.47
C SER A 104 -12.97 35.59 0.83
N LYS A 105 -12.85 35.94 2.13
CA LYS A 105 -11.93 37.00 2.59
C LYS A 105 -10.46 36.61 2.48
N LEU A 106 -10.15 35.31 2.51
CA LEU A 106 -8.77 34.82 2.44
C LEU A 106 -8.10 35.10 1.08
N LYS A 107 -8.87 35.21 -0.01
CA LYS A 107 -8.34 35.49 -1.36
C LYS A 107 -7.18 34.54 -1.73
N MET A 108 -7.41 33.24 -1.58
CA MET A 108 -6.42 32.18 -1.79
C MET A 108 -5.93 32.18 -3.23
N ARG A 109 -4.63 32.40 -3.42
CA ARG A 109 -4.02 32.54 -4.75
C ARG A 109 -2.76 31.71 -4.86
N TRP A 110 -2.73 30.84 -5.86
CA TRP A 110 -1.57 30.00 -6.19
C TRP A 110 -1.18 30.14 -7.65
N SER A 111 0.11 30.08 -7.95
CA SER A 111 0.58 29.88 -9.32
C SER A 111 0.56 28.42 -9.71
N SER A 112 0.82 28.16 -10.98
CA SER A 112 0.96 26.80 -11.52
C SER A 112 2.39 26.58 -12.02
N ALA A 113 2.93 25.40 -11.76
CA ALA A 113 4.21 24.90 -12.25
C ALA A 113 4.05 24.03 -13.51
N ILE A 114 2.89 23.39 -13.69
CA ILE A 114 2.64 22.47 -14.82
C ILE A 114 1.62 22.99 -15.85
N SER A 115 0.96 24.12 -15.61
CA SER A 115 0.13 24.78 -16.63
C SER A 115 0.98 25.47 -17.70
N SER A 116 0.43 25.61 -18.90
CA SER A 116 1.01 26.44 -19.96
C SER A 116 1.10 27.91 -19.51
N SER A 117 2.30 28.47 -19.49
CA SER A 117 2.50 29.92 -19.38
C SER A 117 2.31 30.57 -20.75
N SER A 118 1.65 31.73 -20.80
CA SER A 118 1.58 32.50 -22.04
C SER A 118 3.00 33.03 -22.36
N PHE A 119 3.47 32.84 -23.59
CA PHE A 119 4.85 33.16 -24.03
C PHE A 119 5.24 34.66 -23.91
N PHE A 120 4.33 35.55 -23.50
CA PHE A 120 4.52 37.00 -23.41
C PHE A 120 4.43 37.59 -21.98
N ASP A 121 4.46 36.78 -20.91
CA ASP A 121 4.29 37.27 -19.54
C ASP A 121 5.54 37.98 -18.97
N LEU A 122 5.77 39.23 -19.41
CA LEU A 122 6.64 40.22 -18.74
C LEU A 122 6.12 40.63 -17.33
N ARG A 123 5.00 40.06 -16.87
CA ARG A 123 4.28 40.38 -15.62
C ARG A 123 4.45 39.36 -14.47
N GLY A 124 5.28 38.33 -14.66
CA GLY A 124 5.47 37.27 -13.65
C GLY A 124 4.42 36.16 -13.70
N PRO A 125 4.45 35.19 -12.76
CA PRO A 125 3.63 33.98 -12.87
C PRO A 125 2.13 34.28 -12.70
N LYS A 126 1.30 33.63 -13.54
CA LYS A 126 -0.16 33.66 -13.43
C LYS A 126 -0.60 33.05 -12.10
N PHE A 127 -1.47 33.75 -11.37
CA PHE A 127 -2.09 33.28 -10.13
C PHE A 127 -3.57 32.92 -10.38
N PHE A 128 -3.97 31.75 -9.90
CA PHE A 128 -5.35 31.28 -9.87
C PHE A 128 -5.95 31.57 -8.50
N GLN A 129 -7.09 32.27 -8.45
CA GLN A 129 -7.78 32.56 -7.20
C GLN A 129 -9.00 31.66 -7.05
N ILE A 130 -8.96 30.77 -6.06
CA ILE A 130 -10.08 29.88 -5.75
C ILE A 130 -10.25 29.89 -4.23
N ASN A 131 -11.30 30.54 -3.76
CA ASN A 131 -11.54 30.76 -2.34
C ASN A 131 -12.23 29.54 -1.69
N ASN A 132 -11.50 28.44 -1.59
CA ASN A 132 -11.98 27.18 -1.02
C ASN A 132 -10.87 26.54 -0.18
N LEU A 133 -11.16 26.16 1.07
CA LEU A 133 -10.17 25.53 1.94
C LEU A 133 -9.63 24.20 1.37
N ARG A 134 -10.47 23.43 0.65
CA ARG A 134 -10.02 22.22 -0.07
C ARG A 134 -9.10 22.54 -1.24
N PHE A 135 -9.24 23.69 -1.89
CA PHE A 135 -8.30 24.14 -2.91
C PHE A 135 -6.93 24.44 -2.29
N GLU A 136 -6.89 25.11 -1.13
CA GLU A 136 -5.66 25.35 -0.37
C GLU A 136 -4.99 24.02 0.03
N LEU A 137 -5.77 23.05 0.51
CA LEU A 137 -5.27 21.70 0.81
C LEU A 137 -4.71 21.02 -0.42
N ALA A 138 -5.45 21.03 -1.54
CA ALA A 138 -5.02 20.41 -2.80
C ALA A 138 -3.69 20.97 -3.31
N MET A 139 -3.54 22.30 -3.34
CA MET A 139 -2.28 22.94 -3.76
C MET A 139 -1.13 22.64 -2.80
N THR A 140 -1.39 22.59 -1.50
CA THR A 140 -0.39 22.26 -0.48
C THR A 140 0.07 20.79 -0.60
N LEU A 141 -0.86 19.87 -0.84
CA LEU A 141 -0.55 18.44 -1.07
C LEU A 141 0.22 18.24 -2.37
N PHE A 142 -0.14 18.95 -3.45
CA PHE A 142 0.62 18.92 -4.69
C PHE A 142 2.06 19.41 -4.46
N LEU A 143 2.23 20.53 -3.76
CA LEU A 143 3.55 21.04 -3.38
C LEU A 143 4.34 20.02 -2.55
N TYR A 144 3.69 19.34 -1.60
CA TYR A 144 4.33 18.28 -0.82
C TYR A 144 4.81 17.11 -1.69
N GLY A 145 3.98 16.62 -2.61
CA GLY A 145 4.38 15.63 -3.60
C GLY A 145 5.55 16.10 -4.48
N ALA A 146 5.56 17.38 -4.87
CA ALA A 146 6.64 17.98 -5.64
C ALA A 146 7.97 18.10 -4.87
N ILE A 147 7.90 18.42 -3.57
CA ILE A 147 9.07 18.47 -2.69
C ILE A 147 9.65 17.06 -2.47
N LEU A 148 8.80 16.05 -2.31
CA LEU A 148 9.25 14.65 -2.25
C LEU A 148 9.94 14.25 -3.56
N TRP A 149 9.39 14.62 -4.72
CA TRP A 149 10.03 14.40 -6.02
C TRP A 149 11.43 15.03 -6.10
N GLU A 150 11.58 16.31 -5.72
CA GLU A 150 12.89 16.97 -5.74
C GLU A 150 13.86 16.36 -4.72
N ARG A 151 13.36 15.91 -3.57
CA ARG A 151 14.18 15.19 -2.58
C ARG A 151 14.68 13.85 -3.11
N ALA A 152 13.83 13.12 -3.84
CA ALA A 152 14.24 11.89 -4.49
C ALA A 152 15.34 12.14 -5.53
N LEU A 153 15.29 13.25 -6.26
CA LEU A 153 16.34 13.67 -7.20
C LEU A 153 17.64 14.08 -6.47
N GLU A 154 17.56 14.75 -5.32
CA GLU A 154 18.72 15.14 -4.52
C GLU A 154 19.50 13.93 -4.00
N ILE A 155 18.80 12.89 -3.56
CA ILE A 155 19.40 11.67 -3.01
C ILE A 155 19.80 10.67 -4.11
N LEU A 156 19.33 10.86 -5.35
CA LEU A 156 19.46 9.90 -6.46
C LEU A 156 20.90 9.42 -6.72
N SER A 157 21.90 10.28 -6.55
CA SER A 157 23.32 9.90 -6.73
C SER A 157 23.92 9.18 -5.53
N ALA A 158 23.41 9.42 -4.32
CA ALA A 158 23.93 8.90 -3.07
C ALA A 158 23.28 7.58 -2.65
N ASP A 159 21.95 7.48 -2.75
CA ASP A 159 21.20 6.29 -2.35
C ASP A 159 20.02 6.04 -3.29
N LEU A 160 20.20 5.09 -4.22
CA LEU A 160 19.18 4.66 -5.17
C LEU A 160 17.97 4.02 -4.47
N LYS A 161 18.15 3.30 -3.36
CA LYS A 161 17.06 2.64 -2.65
C LYS A 161 16.16 3.69 -2.00
N GLN A 162 16.76 4.65 -1.31
CA GLN A 162 16.03 5.73 -0.66
C GLN A 162 15.37 6.66 -1.69
N SER A 163 16.07 7.00 -2.77
CA SER A 163 15.51 7.79 -3.87
C SER A 163 14.26 7.12 -4.48
N ALA A 164 14.34 5.83 -4.81
CA ALA A 164 13.19 5.08 -5.33
C ALA A 164 12.01 5.02 -4.34
N PHE A 165 12.31 4.92 -3.04
CA PHE A 165 11.29 4.92 -2.00
C PHE A 165 10.57 6.28 -1.90
N ILE A 166 11.30 7.39 -1.95
CA ILE A 166 10.71 8.74 -1.89
C ILE A 166 9.88 9.02 -3.14
N PHE A 167 10.30 8.58 -4.34
CA PHE A 167 9.43 8.67 -5.53
C PHE A 167 8.11 7.92 -5.36
N ARG A 168 8.09 6.77 -4.68
CA ARG A 168 6.83 6.08 -4.35
C ARG A 168 5.99 6.83 -3.33
N GLN A 169 6.61 7.50 -2.36
CA GLN A 169 5.86 8.39 -1.45
C GLN A 169 5.19 9.52 -2.23
N ALA A 170 5.92 10.18 -3.13
CA ALA A 170 5.35 11.21 -4.00
C ALA A 170 4.16 10.66 -4.82
N ALA A 171 4.30 9.46 -5.39
CA ALA A 171 3.21 8.79 -6.10
C ALA A 171 1.96 8.61 -5.22
N GLY A 172 2.14 8.15 -3.97
CA GLY A 172 1.04 8.00 -3.02
C GLY A 172 0.31 9.30 -2.70
N VAL A 173 1.06 10.40 -2.52
CA VAL A 173 0.48 11.74 -2.30
C VAL A 173 -0.36 12.18 -3.50
N PHE A 174 0.17 12.06 -4.72
CA PHE A 174 -0.57 12.43 -5.93
C PHE A 174 -1.78 11.53 -6.17
N HIS A 175 -1.68 10.24 -5.84
CA HIS A 175 -2.82 9.32 -5.94
C HIS A 175 -3.96 9.71 -5.01
N HIS A 176 -3.65 10.00 -3.74
CA HIS A 176 -4.64 10.48 -2.77
C HIS A 176 -5.27 11.81 -3.18
N LEU A 177 -4.46 12.73 -3.69
CA LEU A 177 -4.96 13.98 -4.25
C LEU A 177 -6.03 13.71 -5.33
N ALA A 178 -5.74 12.79 -6.26
CA ALA A 178 -6.65 12.42 -7.35
C ALA A 178 -7.94 11.72 -6.87
N GLN A 179 -7.85 10.78 -5.93
CA GLN A 179 -8.96 9.89 -5.55
C GLN A 179 -9.81 10.41 -4.39
N ASP A 180 -9.20 11.09 -3.42
CA ASP A 180 -9.88 11.42 -2.16
C ASP A 180 -10.15 12.92 -2.00
N VAL A 181 -9.26 13.78 -2.50
CA VAL A 181 -9.31 15.22 -2.24
C VAL A 181 -10.04 15.96 -3.37
N LEU A 182 -9.56 15.83 -4.61
CA LEU A 182 -10.07 16.59 -5.75
C LEU A 182 -11.52 16.28 -6.15
N PRO A 183 -12.06 15.05 -6.05
CA PRO A 183 -13.46 14.79 -6.37
C PRO A 183 -14.44 15.63 -5.54
N SER A 184 -14.08 15.98 -4.31
CA SER A 184 -14.89 16.83 -3.44
C SER A 184 -14.85 18.33 -3.81
N LEU A 185 -13.95 18.73 -4.71
CA LEU A 185 -13.83 20.09 -5.23
C LEU A 185 -14.72 20.34 -6.47
N HIS A 186 -15.09 19.28 -7.19
CA HIS A 186 -15.71 19.34 -8.52
C HIS A 186 -17.10 20.03 -8.58
N PRO A 187 -17.96 20.01 -7.54
CA PRO A 187 -19.23 20.75 -7.58
C PRO A 187 -19.11 22.28 -7.41
N ALA A 188 -17.92 22.82 -7.08
CA ALA A 188 -17.82 24.13 -6.44
C ALA A 188 -17.28 25.30 -7.29
N ILE A 189 -16.94 25.13 -8.58
CA ILE A 189 -16.09 26.12 -9.28
C ILE A 189 -16.53 26.38 -10.74
N SER A 190 -16.90 27.62 -11.05
CA SER A 190 -17.09 28.17 -12.42
C SER A 190 -15.83 28.88 -12.96
N ALA A 191 -14.71 28.83 -12.25
CA ALA A 191 -13.46 29.54 -12.55
C ALA A 191 -12.40 28.65 -13.22
N GLU A 192 -11.47 29.28 -13.94
CA GLU A 192 -10.30 28.63 -14.54
C GLU A 192 -9.43 27.96 -13.45
N MET A 193 -9.17 26.66 -13.59
CA MET A 193 -8.43 25.87 -12.60
C MET A 193 -6.98 25.61 -13.04
N PRO A 194 -6.00 25.69 -12.12
CA PRO A 194 -4.64 25.23 -12.39
C PRO A 194 -4.62 23.71 -12.62
N GLN A 195 -3.67 23.22 -13.43
CA GLN A 195 -3.56 21.78 -13.71
C GLN A 195 -3.30 20.95 -12.45
N GLU A 196 -2.63 21.51 -11.44
CA GLU A 196 -2.34 20.88 -10.14
C GLU A 196 -3.59 20.40 -9.39
N VAL A 197 -4.76 20.99 -9.66
CA VAL A 197 -6.02 20.61 -8.99
C VAL A 197 -6.98 19.86 -9.91
N THR A 198 -6.45 19.25 -10.98
CA THR A 198 -7.22 18.33 -11.83
C THR A 198 -6.94 16.89 -11.45
N THR A 199 -7.99 16.06 -11.41
CA THR A 199 -7.88 14.63 -11.11
C THR A 199 -6.98 13.93 -12.12
N SER A 200 -7.06 14.31 -13.40
CA SER A 200 -6.23 13.79 -14.47
C SER A 200 -4.74 14.09 -14.29
N ALA A 201 -4.37 15.35 -14.00
CA ALA A 201 -2.97 15.69 -13.78
C ALA A 201 -2.43 15.02 -12.51
N SER A 202 -3.21 14.93 -11.43
CA SER A 202 -2.79 14.24 -10.21
C SER A 202 -2.60 12.74 -10.43
N ALA A 203 -3.50 12.08 -11.16
CA ALA A 203 -3.34 10.68 -11.55
C ALA A 203 -2.10 10.46 -12.44
N ALA A 204 -1.86 11.35 -13.40
CA ALA A 204 -0.67 11.33 -14.24
C ALA A 204 0.61 11.53 -13.40
N MET A 205 0.63 12.48 -12.48
CA MET A 205 1.77 12.71 -11.57
C MET A 205 2.08 11.48 -10.71
N SER A 206 1.05 10.76 -10.27
CA SER A 206 1.22 9.47 -9.58
C SER A 206 1.93 8.44 -10.49
N LEU A 207 1.45 8.24 -11.71
CA LEU A 207 2.04 7.32 -12.69
C LEU A 207 3.49 7.71 -13.06
N ILE A 208 3.75 9.00 -13.28
CA ILE A 208 5.09 9.50 -13.59
C ILE A 208 6.03 9.24 -12.40
N SER A 209 5.59 9.45 -11.16
CA SER A 209 6.38 9.20 -9.96
C SER A 209 6.72 7.71 -9.79
N LEU A 210 5.77 6.83 -10.12
CA LEU A 210 6.01 5.37 -10.18
C LEU A 210 7.00 5.00 -11.28
N ALA A 211 6.87 5.62 -12.45
CA ALA A 211 7.80 5.41 -13.56
C ALA A 211 9.24 5.80 -13.17
N GLN A 212 9.41 6.93 -12.46
CA GLN A 212 10.72 7.32 -11.92
C GLN A 212 11.23 6.32 -10.88
N ALA A 213 10.40 5.89 -9.93
CA ALA A 213 10.80 4.89 -8.94
C ALA A 213 11.27 3.59 -9.60
N GLN A 214 10.53 3.12 -10.61
CA GLN A 214 10.90 1.95 -11.39
C GLN A 214 12.22 2.18 -12.15
N ALA A 215 12.39 3.33 -12.81
CA ALA A 215 13.63 3.68 -13.50
C ALA A 215 14.86 3.68 -12.57
N VAL A 216 14.71 4.14 -11.32
CA VAL A 216 15.78 4.06 -10.31
C VAL A 216 16.10 2.60 -9.97
N TYR A 217 15.09 1.74 -9.83
CA TYR A 217 15.32 0.30 -9.61
C TYR A 217 15.99 -0.38 -10.79
N VAL A 218 15.60 -0.05 -12.03
CA VAL A 218 16.27 -0.60 -13.21
C VAL A 218 17.73 -0.20 -13.22
N ARG A 219 18.03 1.09 -12.98
CA ARG A 219 19.42 1.57 -12.87
C ARG A 219 20.23 0.83 -11.81
N ARG A 220 19.61 0.49 -10.68
CA ARG A 220 20.26 -0.29 -9.63
C ARG A 220 20.53 -1.73 -10.11
N ALA A 221 19.56 -2.36 -10.76
CA ALA A 221 19.70 -3.71 -11.32
C ALA A 221 20.81 -3.78 -12.38
N GLU A 222 20.88 -2.79 -13.27
CA GLU A 222 21.97 -2.63 -14.24
C GLU A 222 23.34 -2.55 -13.54
N GLY A 223 23.45 -1.77 -12.46
CA GLY A 223 24.70 -1.59 -11.73
C GLY A 223 25.15 -2.83 -10.93
N MET A 224 24.23 -3.73 -10.57
CA MET A 224 24.55 -4.97 -9.87
C MET A 224 25.03 -6.09 -10.81
N GLY A 225 24.70 -6.02 -12.12
CA GLY A 225 25.18 -6.95 -13.14
C GLY A 225 24.65 -8.40 -13.03
N ASN A 226 23.75 -8.68 -12.11
CA ASN A 226 23.19 -10.03 -11.86
C ASN A 226 21.80 -10.24 -12.48
N THR A 227 21.27 -9.25 -13.18
CA THR A 227 19.94 -9.28 -13.79
C THR A 227 20.07 -9.56 -15.29
N SER A 228 19.32 -10.54 -15.81
CA SER A 228 19.40 -10.88 -17.23
C SER A 228 18.90 -9.75 -18.14
N CYS A 229 19.46 -9.68 -19.35
CA CYS A 229 19.10 -8.69 -20.36
C CYS A 229 17.61 -8.71 -20.67
N GLY A 230 16.99 -9.89 -20.80
CA GLY A 230 15.54 -10.03 -20.99
C GLY A 230 14.69 -9.44 -19.84
N VAL A 231 15.17 -9.45 -18.59
CA VAL A 231 14.49 -8.81 -17.46
C VAL A 231 14.69 -7.29 -17.49
N LEU A 232 15.91 -6.81 -17.73
CA LEU A 232 16.20 -5.37 -17.86
C LEU A 232 15.39 -4.72 -18.99
N ALA A 233 15.25 -5.42 -20.12
CA ALA A 233 14.40 -5.02 -21.25
C ALA A 233 12.95 -4.76 -20.82
N LYS A 234 12.35 -5.71 -20.08
CA LYS A 234 10.98 -5.62 -19.57
C LYS A 234 10.82 -4.51 -18.54
N LEU A 235 11.78 -4.37 -17.64
CA LEU A 235 11.76 -3.34 -16.61
C LEU A 235 11.79 -1.93 -17.23
N HIS A 236 12.61 -1.70 -18.25
CA HIS A 236 12.58 -0.43 -18.98
C HIS A 236 11.30 -0.24 -19.79
N TYR A 237 10.76 -1.31 -20.38
CA TYR A 237 9.50 -1.23 -21.10
C TYR A 237 8.34 -0.81 -20.18
N GLY A 238 8.27 -1.38 -18.97
CA GLY A 238 7.26 -0.99 -17.98
C GLY A 238 7.34 0.49 -17.58
N VAL A 239 8.53 1.09 -17.55
CA VAL A 239 8.68 2.55 -17.36
C VAL A 239 8.01 3.31 -18.51
N ALA A 240 8.24 2.88 -19.77
CA ALA A 240 7.63 3.50 -20.94
C ALA A 240 6.10 3.33 -20.97
N GLU A 241 5.56 2.20 -20.50
CA GLU A 241 4.11 1.98 -20.36
C GLU A 241 3.48 2.93 -19.35
N LEU A 242 4.06 3.07 -18.15
CA LEU A 242 3.58 4.01 -17.13
C LEU A 242 3.57 5.46 -17.63
N LEU A 243 4.61 5.85 -18.38
CA LEU A 243 4.68 7.20 -18.98
C LEU A 243 3.67 7.37 -20.11
N SER A 244 3.33 6.30 -20.83
CA SER A 244 2.27 6.32 -21.84
C SER A 244 0.91 6.52 -21.20
N GLU A 245 0.59 5.76 -20.15
CA GLU A 245 -0.65 5.89 -19.41
C GLU A 245 -0.78 7.27 -18.75
N ALA A 246 0.32 7.82 -18.23
CA ALA A 246 0.34 9.19 -17.71
C ALA A 246 0.05 10.23 -18.80
N THR A 247 0.57 10.02 -20.01
CA THR A 247 0.32 10.90 -21.16
C THR A 247 -1.16 10.83 -21.56
N ASP A 248 -1.73 9.62 -21.62
CA ASP A 248 -3.14 9.41 -21.96
C ASP A 248 -4.05 10.06 -20.91
N ALA A 249 -3.74 9.92 -19.62
CA ALA A 249 -4.46 10.57 -18.53
C ALA A 249 -4.47 12.11 -18.67
N LEU A 250 -3.33 12.72 -19.03
CA LEU A 250 -3.23 14.17 -19.26
C LEU A 250 -4.03 14.62 -20.49
N ILE A 251 -3.99 13.85 -21.58
CA ILE A 251 -4.65 14.21 -22.84
C ILE A 251 -6.17 14.01 -22.74
N SER A 252 -6.64 12.91 -22.15
CA SER A 252 -8.07 12.59 -22.02
C SER A 252 -8.79 13.46 -21.00
N GLY A 253 -8.10 13.90 -19.93
CA GLY A 253 -8.70 14.73 -18.88
C GLY A 253 -8.73 16.23 -19.18
N ALA A 254 -7.94 16.70 -20.13
CA ALA A 254 -7.97 18.09 -20.58
C ALA A 254 -8.97 18.21 -21.74
N GLY A 255 -9.93 19.13 -21.63
CA GLY A 255 -10.65 19.63 -22.81
C GLY A 255 -9.65 20.18 -23.82
N ALA A 256 -9.22 19.32 -24.73
CA ALA A 256 -8.22 19.53 -25.79
C ALA A 256 -6.89 20.15 -25.31
N GLY A 257 -6.02 19.40 -24.63
CA GLY A 257 -4.52 19.50 -24.68
C GLY A 257 -3.80 20.85 -24.59
N LYS A 258 -4.49 21.96 -24.30
CA LYS A 258 -3.99 23.34 -24.44
C LYS A 258 -3.54 23.97 -23.12
N SER A 259 -3.71 23.29 -21.98
CA SER A 259 -3.45 23.86 -20.66
C SER A 259 -2.22 23.32 -19.94
N VAL A 260 -1.59 22.23 -20.40
CA VAL A 260 -0.36 21.66 -19.80
C VAL A 260 0.88 22.26 -20.48
N SER A 261 1.93 22.53 -19.71
CA SER A 261 3.19 23.06 -20.21
C SER A 261 3.82 22.13 -21.26
N SER A 262 4.17 22.69 -22.43
CA SER A 262 4.86 21.95 -23.50
C SER A 262 6.20 21.38 -23.02
N HIS A 263 6.90 22.10 -22.14
CA HIS A 263 8.14 21.65 -21.53
C HIS A 263 7.94 20.41 -20.63
N PHE A 264 6.82 20.34 -19.91
CA PHE A 264 6.49 19.17 -19.10
C PHE A 264 6.08 17.96 -19.96
N LEU A 265 5.32 18.19 -21.04
CA LEU A 265 4.98 17.14 -22.00
C LEU A 265 6.23 16.62 -22.75
N GLU A 266 7.17 17.51 -23.08
CA GLU A 266 8.46 17.14 -23.67
C GLU A 266 9.27 16.26 -22.72
N PHE A 267 9.29 16.56 -21.42
CA PHE A 267 9.93 15.70 -20.42
C PHE A 267 9.36 14.28 -20.43
N ILE A 268 8.03 14.13 -20.37
CA ILE A 268 7.36 12.82 -20.33
C ILE A 268 7.65 12.02 -21.60
N SER A 269 7.47 12.64 -22.77
CA SER A 269 7.71 12.00 -24.06
C SER A 269 9.19 11.63 -24.28
N SER A 270 10.12 12.47 -23.83
CA SER A 270 11.56 12.20 -23.88
C SER A 270 11.95 11.08 -22.91
N ALA A 271 11.40 11.07 -21.70
CA ALA A 271 11.65 9.99 -20.75
C ALA A 271 11.15 8.65 -21.28
N LYS A 272 9.96 8.63 -21.90
CA LYS A 272 9.41 7.46 -22.57
C LYS A 272 10.32 6.98 -23.69
N ALA A 273 10.71 7.86 -24.62
CA ALA A 273 11.58 7.51 -25.75
C ALA A 273 12.96 6.99 -25.31
N LEU A 274 13.52 7.53 -24.23
CA LEU A 274 14.78 7.06 -23.66
C LEU A 274 14.65 5.63 -23.11
N HIS A 275 13.57 5.34 -22.41
CA HIS A 275 13.32 4.01 -21.85
C HIS A 275 12.89 2.98 -22.92
N GLU A 276 12.23 3.40 -23.99
CA GLU A 276 12.02 2.58 -25.21
C GLU A 276 13.36 2.16 -25.82
N LEU A 277 14.30 3.10 -26.02
CA LEU A 277 15.64 2.79 -26.55
C LEU A 277 16.38 1.79 -25.65
N ARG A 278 16.39 2.04 -24.33
CA ARG A 278 17.06 1.14 -23.38
C ARG A 278 16.45 -0.25 -23.36
N SER A 279 15.12 -0.34 -23.39
CA SER A 279 14.42 -1.61 -23.49
C SER A 279 14.86 -2.38 -24.74
N GLN A 280 14.83 -1.74 -25.91
CA GLN A 280 15.23 -2.35 -27.17
C GLN A 280 16.72 -2.73 -27.22
N LYS A 281 17.59 -1.97 -26.57
CA LYS A 281 19.01 -2.32 -26.41
C LYS A 281 19.17 -3.65 -25.67
N PHE A 282 18.50 -3.81 -24.53
CA PHE A 282 18.56 -5.06 -23.78
C PHE A 282 17.82 -6.23 -24.45
N VAL A 283 16.77 -5.95 -25.25
CA VAL A 283 16.16 -6.97 -26.12
C VAL A 283 17.18 -7.50 -27.12
N ALA A 284 17.95 -6.62 -27.76
CA ALA A 284 18.98 -7.03 -28.70
C ALA A 284 20.12 -7.81 -28.03
N GLU A 285 20.52 -7.44 -26.81
CA GLU A 285 21.48 -8.21 -26.02
C GLU A 285 20.94 -9.61 -25.67
N SER A 286 19.67 -9.72 -25.28
CA SER A 286 19.01 -11.02 -25.03
C SER A 286 18.92 -11.89 -26.28
N LEU A 287 18.58 -11.30 -27.43
CA LEU A 287 18.54 -12.01 -28.72
C LEU A 287 19.91 -12.49 -29.16
N LYS A 288 20.96 -11.72 -28.84
CA LYS A 288 22.35 -12.15 -29.05
C LYS A 288 22.66 -13.39 -28.21
N GLU A 289 22.28 -13.41 -26.94
CA GLU A 289 22.45 -14.59 -26.05
C GLU A 289 21.73 -15.83 -26.59
N GLU A 290 20.60 -15.63 -27.29
CA GLU A 290 19.82 -16.69 -27.96
C GLU A 290 20.33 -17.04 -29.37
N SER A 291 21.50 -16.52 -29.79
CA SER A 291 22.09 -16.74 -31.13
C SER A 291 21.20 -16.25 -32.29
N GLN A 292 20.37 -15.23 -32.06
CA GLN A 292 19.51 -14.59 -33.07
C GLN A 292 20.07 -13.22 -33.46
N LEU A 293 21.28 -13.17 -34.02
CA LEU A 293 22.00 -11.91 -34.27
C LEU A 293 21.30 -11.05 -35.32
N GLY A 294 20.73 -11.66 -36.35
CA GLY A 294 19.96 -10.92 -37.37
C GLY A 294 18.82 -10.09 -36.75
N PHE A 295 18.07 -10.68 -35.81
CA PHE A 295 17.01 -9.99 -35.07
C PHE A 295 17.56 -8.92 -34.12
N ALA A 296 18.67 -9.20 -33.41
CA ALA A 296 19.33 -8.23 -32.55
C ALA A 296 19.74 -6.94 -33.30
N ILE A 297 20.36 -7.10 -34.48
CA ILE A 297 20.75 -5.99 -35.36
C ILE A 297 19.51 -5.21 -35.82
N GLY A 298 18.48 -5.91 -36.29
CA GLY A 298 17.24 -5.31 -36.76
C GLY A 298 16.52 -4.47 -35.70
N VAL A 299 16.43 -4.99 -34.47
CA VAL A 299 15.83 -4.28 -33.31
C VAL A 299 16.60 -3.01 -33.00
N LEU A 300 17.93 -3.06 -32.90
CA LEU A 300 18.75 -1.88 -32.59
C LEU A 300 18.73 -0.82 -33.70
N ARG A 301 18.75 -1.21 -34.98
CA ARG A 301 18.61 -0.27 -36.10
C ARG A 301 17.29 0.47 -36.04
N CYS A 302 16.20 -0.26 -35.79
CA CYS A 302 14.86 0.34 -35.64
C CYS A 302 14.80 1.29 -34.45
N ALA A 303 15.33 0.87 -33.29
CA ALA A 303 15.40 1.65 -32.07
C ALA A 303 16.13 2.99 -32.28
N LEU A 304 17.35 2.94 -32.82
CA LEU A 304 18.17 4.12 -33.09
C LEU A 304 17.50 5.08 -34.08
N SER A 305 16.88 4.56 -35.15
CA SER A 305 16.14 5.38 -36.12
C SER A 305 14.97 6.12 -35.47
N ASN A 306 14.24 5.45 -34.58
CA ASN A 306 13.10 6.03 -33.87
C ASN A 306 13.55 7.06 -32.82
N THR A 307 14.60 6.78 -32.04
CA THR A 307 15.09 7.70 -31.01
C THR A 307 15.72 8.95 -31.60
N LYS A 308 16.44 8.86 -32.73
CA LYS A 308 17.02 10.03 -33.43
C LYS A 308 15.96 11.04 -33.88
N LYS A 309 14.72 10.60 -34.11
CA LYS A 309 13.58 11.48 -34.47
C LYS A 309 12.95 12.17 -33.25
N LYS A 310 13.27 11.74 -32.02
CA LYS A 310 12.65 12.19 -30.77
C LYS A 310 13.66 12.83 -29.81
N ILE A 311 14.70 13.48 -30.34
CA ILE A 311 15.73 14.12 -29.49
C ILE A 311 15.12 15.34 -28.79
N PRO A 312 15.26 15.47 -27.46
CA PRO A 312 14.75 16.63 -26.72
C PRO A 312 15.49 17.92 -27.06
N GLY A 313 14.80 19.06 -26.92
CA GLY A 313 15.35 20.40 -27.03
C GLY A 313 16.18 20.83 -25.83
N GLU A 314 15.85 20.39 -24.60
CA GLU A 314 16.63 20.73 -23.41
C GLU A 314 18.03 20.07 -23.45
N GLU A 315 19.07 20.89 -23.33
CA GLU A 315 20.47 20.43 -23.48
C GLU A 315 20.86 19.38 -22.42
N SER A 316 20.33 19.49 -21.19
CA SER A 316 20.60 18.53 -20.11
C SER A 316 20.04 17.14 -20.45
N TRP A 317 18.84 17.08 -21.05
CA TRP A 317 18.21 15.83 -21.50
C TRP A 317 18.88 15.30 -22.76
N LYS A 318 19.22 16.20 -23.69
CA LYS A 318 19.91 15.89 -24.93
C LYS A 318 21.29 15.26 -24.70
N ALA A 319 22.00 15.65 -23.63
CA ALA A 319 23.25 15.03 -23.23
C ALA A 319 23.07 13.57 -22.79
N VAL A 320 22.00 13.27 -22.03
CA VAL A 320 21.66 11.89 -21.63
C VAL A 320 21.29 11.05 -22.85
N PHE A 321 20.52 11.61 -23.78
CA PHE A 321 20.17 10.95 -25.05
C PHE A 321 21.39 10.64 -25.90
N ARG A 322 22.28 11.62 -26.12
CA ARG A 322 23.51 11.43 -26.89
C ARG A 322 24.33 10.26 -26.34
N LYS A 323 24.56 10.24 -25.02
CA LYS A 323 25.28 9.13 -24.39
C LYS A 323 24.62 7.77 -24.63
N GLU A 324 23.29 7.67 -24.53
CA GLU A 324 22.60 6.40 -24.76
C GLU A 324 22.60 6.00 -26.24
N ILE A 325 22.47 6.96 -27.16
CA ILE A 325 22.55 6.73 -28.60
C ILE A 325 23.95 6.26 -28.99
N ASP A 326 25.00 6.88 -28.45
CA ASP A 326 26.39 6.49 -28.73
C ASP A 326 26.65 5.06 -28.24
N ASN A 327 26.20 4.72 -27.03
CA ASN A 327 26.28 3.37 -26.48
C ASN A 327 25.56 2.33 -27.37
N ALA A 328 24.33 2.63 -27.79
CA ALA A 328 23.55 1.74 -28.65
C ALA A 328 24.13 1.63 -30.06
N THR A 329 24.73 2.69 -30.58
CA THR A 329 25.41 2.71 -31.89
C THR A 329 26.67 1.86 -31.86
N GLU A 330 27.45 1.92 -30.78
CA GLU A 330 28.63 1.08 -30.60
C GLU A 330 28.25 -0.40 -30.42
N ALA A 331 27.17 -0.69 -29.69
CA ALA A 331 26.64 -2.05 -29.56
C ALA A 331 26.20 -2.61 -30.92
N LEU A 332 25.50 -1.80 -31.73
CA LEU A 332 25.10 -2.16 -33.08
C LEU A 332 26.32 -2.44 -33.97
N ARG A 333 27.34 -1.57 -33.95
CA ARG A 333 28.57 -1.76 -34.73
C ARG A 333 29.26 -3.09 -34.43
N LYS A 334 29.29 -3.49 -33.16
CA LYS A 334 29.85 -4.78 -32.73
C LYS A 334 29.04 -5.96 -33.25
N LEU A 335 27.72 -5.89 -33.16
CA LEU A 335 26.83 -6.94 -33.66
C LEU A 335 26.93 -7.09 -35.18
N GLU A 336 26.97 -5.98 -35.91
CA GLU A 336 27.13 -5.99 -37.38
C GLU A 336 28.48 -6.61 -37.77
N HIS A 337 29.57 -6.19 -37.13
CA HIS A 337 30.88 -6.76 -37.40
C HIS A 337 30.95 -8.28 -37.11
N GLU A 338 30.36 -8.71 -36.00
CA GLU A 338 30.30 -10.13 -35.63
C GLU A 338 29.45 -10.94 -36.61
N ASN A 339 28.30 -10.39 -37.03
CA ASN A 339 27.44 -11.05 -38.00
C ASN A 339 28.09 -11.12 -39.39
N ASP A 340 28.79 -10.08 -39.82
CA ASP A 340 29.45 -10.02 -41.13
C ASP A 340 30.64 -10.99 -41.22
N PHE A 341 31.30 -11.29 -40.11
CA PHE A 341 32.52 -12.13 -40.08
C PHE A 341 32.29 -13.58 -39.64
N VAL A 342 31.31 -13.84 -38.76
CA VAL A 342 31.13 -15.15 -38.10
C VAL A 342 29.83 -15.84 -38.50
N TRP A 343 28.69 -15.15 -38.40
CA TRP A 343 27.38 -15.80 -38.39
C TRP A 343 26.64 -15.75 -39.74
N HIS A 344 26.73 -14.63 -40.45
CA HIS A 344 26.02 -14.35 -41.70
C HIS A 344 24.49 -14.51 -41.59
N ASP A 345 23.89 -14.18 -40.45
CA ASP A 345 22.43 -14.22 -40.28
C ASP A 345 21.74 -13.26 -41.23
N LYS A 346 20.59 -13.70 -41.77
CA LYS A 346 19.71 -12.83 -42.55
C LYS A 346 19.07 -11.79 -41.65
N LEU A 347 19.09 -10.54 -42.10
CA LEU A 347 18.42 -9.45 -41.41
C LEU A 347 16.90 -9.53 -41.65
N PRO A 348 16.08 -9.60 -40.59
CA PRO A 348 14.62 -9.63 -40.71
C PRO A 348 14.07 -8.29 -41.21
N LEU A 349 12.88 -8.33 -41.83
CA LEU A 349 12.15 -7.12 -42.22
C LEU A 349 11.58 -6.43 -40.98
N GLN A 350 11.30 -5.13 -41.08
CA GLN A 350 10.87 -4.34 -39.92
C GLN A 350 9.59 -4.87 -39.25
N HIS A 351 8.68 -5.49 -40.00
CA HIS A 351 7.44 -6.06 -39.47
C HIS A 351 7.62 -7.42 -38.79
N ASP A 352 8.74 -8.10 -39.06
CA ASP A 352 9.11 -9.37 -38.44
C ASP A 352 9.89 -9.16 -37.13
N LEU A 353 10.22 -7.92 -36.79
CA LEU A 353 10.96 -7.61 -35.57
C LEU A 353 10.10 -7.91 -34.34
N PRO A 354 10.68 -8.58 -33.33
CA PRO A 354 9.95 -8.86 -32.12
C PRO A 354 9.61 -7.56 -31.39
N LEU A 355 8.32 -7.40 -31.06
CA LEU A 355 7.89 -6.31 -30.20
C LEU A 355 8.43 -6.55 -28.78
N PRO A 356 8.84 -5.50 -28.04
CA PRO A 356 9.28 -5.64 -26.65
C PRO A 356 8.26 -6.36 -25.72
N GLN A 357 6.97 -6.34 -26.08
CA GLN A 357 5.88 -7.03 -25.40
C GLN A 357 5.82 -8.55 -25.67
N VAL A 358 6.42 -9.05 -26.77
CA VAL A 358 6.13 -10.37 -27.36
C VAL A 358 7.23 -11.42 -27.09
N LEU A 359 8.48 -11.01 -26.84
CA LEU A 359 9.62 -11.92 -26.55
C LEU A 359 9.66 -12.53 -25.14
N GLY A 360 8.59 -12.38 -24.38
CA GLY A 360 8.39 -13.11 -23.14
C GLY A 360 6.93 -13.02 -22.77
N ARG A 361 6.28 -14.17 -22.53
CA ARG A 361 4.87 -14.28 -22.14
C ARG A 361 4.42 -13.10 -21.29
N GLN A 362 3.34 -12.45 -21.76
CA GLN A 362 2.70 -11.26 -21.20
C GLN A 362 2.90 -11.12 -19.68
N LEU A 363 3.58 -10.04 -19.29
CA LEU A 363 3.43 -9.49 -17.94
C LEU A 363 1.95 -9.09 -17.76
N PRO A 364 1.28 -9.52 -16.68
CA PRO A 364 -0.06 -9.02 -16.39
C PRO A 364 0.05 -7.51 -16.09
N ARG A 365 -0.80 -6.73 -16.79
CA ARG A 365 -0.95 -5.27 -16.68
C ARG A 365 -1.44 -4.75 -15.31
N GLY A 366 -1.20 -5.48 -14.21
CA GLY A 366 -1.76 -5.22 -12.89
C GLY A 366 -0.76 -4.77 -11.80
N GLY A 367 0.51 -4.58 -12.14
CA GLY A 367 1.61 -4.59 -11.17
C GLY A 367 1.86 -3.32 -10.35
N ILE A 368 1.17 -2.20 -10.61
CA ILE A 368 1.30 -1.00 -9.78
C ILE A 368 -0.08 -0.48 -9.41
N LYS A 369 -0.75 -1.21 -8.51
CA LYS A 369 -1.87 -0.62 -7.77
C LYS A 369 -1.31 0.36 -6.76
N THR A 370 -1.72 1.61 -6.89
CA THR A 370 -1.53 2.68 -5.91
C THR A 370 -2.39 2.42 -4.67
N THR A 371 -2.11 1.37 -3.89
CA THR A 371 -2.70 1.24 -2.54
C THR A 371 -1.82 1.98 -1.53
N CYS A 372 -1.64 3.28 -1.75
CA CYS A 372 -1.00 4.15 -0.78
C CYS A 372 -2.03 5.23 -0.42
N GLY A 373 -2.96 4.88 0.47
CA GLY A 373 -3.99 5.80 0.93
C GLY A 373 -3.36 6.94 1.70
N ALA A 374 -3.27 8.14 1.09
CA ALA A 374 -2.60 9.25 1.75
C ALA A 374 -3.41 9.90 2.89
N ARG A 375 -4.62 9.40 3.20
CA ARG A 375 -5.33 9.73 4.46
C ARG A 375 -4.58 9.34 5.72
N LYS A 376 -3.58 8.44 5.67
CA LYS A 376 -2.86 8.00 6.87
C LYS A 376 -1.71 8.94 7.28
N TYR A 377 -1.33 9.93 6.47
CA TYR A 377 -0.06 10.68 6.63
C TYR A 377 -0.16 11.91 7.54
N TYR A 378 -1.31 12.14 8.19
CA TYR A 378 -1.56 13.31 9.02
C TYR A 378 -2.06 12.88 10.41
N ARG A 379 -1.26 13.13 11.45
CA ARG A 379 -1.73 13.05 12.83
C ARG A 379 -2.62 14.28 13.08
N VAL A 380 -3.93 14.09 13.09
CA VAL A 380 -4.88 15.09 13.61
C VAL A 380 -4.60 15.26 15.10
N VAL A 381 -4.08 16.43 15.49
CA VAL A 381 -4.14 16.89 16.88
C VAL A 381 -5.62 17.09 17.20
N LYS A 382 -6.24 16.16 17.94
CA LYS A 382 -7.62 16.35 18.38
C LYS A 382 -7.64 17.50 19.40
N PHE A 383 -8.45 18.51 19.10
CA PHE A 383 -8.91 19.47 20.10
C PHE A 383 -9.79 18.77 21.13
N ASP A 384 -9.32 18.73 22.36
CA ASP A 384 -10.13 18.40 23.53
C ASP A 384 -10.63 19.72 24.12
N CYS A 385 -11.94 19.92 24.12
CA CYS A 385 -12.58 20.99 24.90
C CYS A 385 -13.62 20.32 25.80
N SER A 386 -13.11 19.56 26.76
CA SER A 386 -13.86 19.03 27.89
C SER A 386 -13.49 19.81 29.16
N SER A 387 -13.79 21.11 29.19
CA SER A 387 -13.79 21.88 30.44
C SER A 387 -14.87 22.96 30.46
N SER A 388 -16.12 22.53 30.65
CA SER A 388 -17.16 23.37 31.24
C SER A 388 -18.03 22.54 32.19
N LYS A 389 -17.44 22.13 33.33
CA LYS A 389 -18.22 21.75 34.52
C LYS A 389 -18.55 23.04 35.29
N GLY A 390 -19.86 23.27 35.51
CA GLY A 390 -20.42 24.36 36.30
C GLY A 390 -20.60 25.63 35.47
N ILE A 391 -21.80 26.11 35.19
CA ILE A 391 -22.73 26.69 36.17
C ILE A 391 -24.18 26.42 35.72
N ARG A 392 -24.99 25.86 36.62
CA ARG A 392 -26.45 25.80 36.50
C ARG A 392 -27.03 27.21 36.60
N GLY A 393 -27.61 27.70 35.51
CA GLY A 393 -28.57 28.81 35.50
C GLY A 393 -29.90 28.29 34.97
N LYS A 394 -30.94 28.33 35.81
CA LYS A 394 -32.32 27.96 35.46
C LYS A 394 -32.88 28.93 34.43
N GLU A 395 -33.48 28.43 33.36
CA GLU A 395 -34.66 29.08 32.80
C GLU A 395 -35.58 28.07 32.10
N LYS A 396 -36.86 28.14 32.48
CA LYS A 396 -37.97 27.33 31.97
C LYS A 396 -38.55 28.04 30.74
N ALA A 397 -38.78 27.33 29.65
CA ALA A 397 -39.93 27.57 28.78
C ALA A 397 -40.29 26.31 27.99
N ARG A 398 -41.57 25.96 28.01
CA ARG A 398 -42.22 24.85 27.29
C ARG A 398 -43.00 25.41 26.08
N PRO A 399 -43.60 24.59 25.21
CA PRO A 399 -43.34 24.55 23.77
C PRO A 399 -44.45 25.21 22.93
N LEU A 400 -44.17 25.45 21.64
CA LEU A 400 -45.20 25.75 20.64
C LEU A 400 -44.95 24.97 19.35
N SER A 401 -45.93 24.12 19.01
CA SER A 401 -46.23 23.62 17.68
C SER A 401 -47.42 24.41 17.10
N PRO A 402 -47.49 24.58 15.78
CA PRO A 402 -48.67 24.15 15.01
C PRO A 402 -48.25 23.47 13.68
N SER A 403 -48.59 22.21 13.43
CA SER A 403 -49.83 21.71 12.79
C SER A 403 -50.01 22.01 11.29
N LYS A 404 -49.88 20.92 10.50
CA LYS A 404 -50.72 20.41 9.39
C LYS A 404 -50.96 21.24 8.10
N LEU A 405 -50.84 20.53 6.97
CA LEU A 405 -51.63 20.53 5.70
C LEU A 405 -50.65 20.05 4.58
N PHE A 406 -50.84 19.02 3.74
CA PHE A 406 -51.97 18.28 3.17
C PHE A 406 -51.54 16.82 2.82
N SER A 407 -52.51 15.93 2.66
CA SER A 407 -52.45 14.63 1.95
C SER A 407 -53.54 14.65 0.84
N PRO A 408 -53.88 13.54 0.14
CA PRO A 408 -53.14 12.56 -0.67
C PRO A 408 -53.80 12.35 -2.07
N THR A 409 -53.25 11.50 -2.95
CA THR A 409 -53.95 10.49 -3.82
C THR A 409 -52.96 9.96 -4.89
N LEU A 410 -52.61 8.67 -4.91
CA LEU A 410 -53.26 7.50 -5.54
C LEU A 410 -53.35 7.56 -7.08
N LEU A 411 -52.60 6.69 -7.75
CA LEU A 411 -53.03 5.97 -8.96
C LEU A 411 -52.19 4.70 -9.14
N SER A 412 -52.89 3.61 -9.44
CA SER A 412 -52.45 2.22 -9.39
C SER A 412 -52.56 1.53 -10.76
N SER A 413 -51.64 0.59 -11.00
CA SER A 413 -51.80 -0.68 -11.76
C SER A 413 -51.82 -0.67 -13.31
N PRO A 414 -51.79 -1.84 -14.01
CA PRO A 414 -51.06 -3.12 -13.79
C PRO A 414 -50.40 -3.64 -15.11
N SER A 415 -49.50 -4.64 -15.15
CA SER A 415 -49.77 -6.09 -15.35
C SER A 415 -48.50 -6.69 -16.02
N ASP A 416 -47.86 -7.74 -15.48
CA ASP A 416 -48.13 -9.18 -15.60
C ASP A 416 -47.41 -9.86 -16.80
N ARG A 417 -46.43 -10.72 -16.50
CA ARG A 417 -46.37 -12.12 -16.99
C ARG A 417 -45.11 -12.86 -16.55
N SER A 418 -45.37 -14.05 -16.02
CA SER A 418 -44.46 -15.10 -15.60
C SER A 418 -44.09 -16.02 -16.77
N ILE A 419 -42.86 -16.54 -16.79
CA ILE A 419 -42.52 -17.80 -17.47
C ILE A 419 -41.54 -18.60 -16.59
N ARG A 420 -41.97 -19.81 -16.22
CA ARG A 420 -41.15 -20.89 -15.66
C ARG A 420 -40.52 -21.69 -16.80
N PHE A 421 -39.28 -22.16 -16.65
CA PHE A 421 -38.80 -23.37 -17.31
C PHE A 421 -37.93 -24.20 -16.34
N ILE A 422 -38.24 -25.49 -16.30
CA ILE A 422 -37.63 -26.60 -15.52
C ILE A 422 -36.58 -27.30 -16.42
N PRO A 423 -35.59 -28.02 -15.86
CA PRO A 423 -34.28 -28.23 -16.47
C PRO A 423 -34.18 -29.52 -17.30
N SER A 424 -33.20 -29.57 -18.21
CA SER A 424 -32.82 -30.78 -18.92
C SER A 424 -31.48 -31.34 -18.41
N THR A 425 -31.57 -32.59 -18.00
CA THR A 425 -30.52 -33.54 -17.64
C THR A 425 -29.65 -33.93 -18.84
N PHE A 426 -28.32 -34.05 -18.66
CA PHE A 426 -27.51 -34.98 -19.44
C PHE A 426 -26.46 -35.68 -18.55
N LYS A 427 -26.43 -37.01 -18.65
CA LYS A 427 -25.55 -37.95 -17.94
C LYS A 427 -24.30 -38.28 -18.77
N LEU A 428 -23.19 -38.42 -18.04
CA LEU A 428 -22.01 -39.29 -18.19
C LEU A 428 -21.37 -39.53 -19.57
N SER A 429 -20.03 -39.34 -19.61
CA SER A 429 -19.15 -40.44 -19.98
C SER A 429 -17.90 -40.46 -19.09
N SER A 430 -17.62 -41.65 -18.55
CA SER A 430 -16.48 -41.98 -17.71
C SER A 430 -15.30 -42.43 -18.57
N ASN A 431 -14.09 -41.97 -18.28
CA ASN A 431 -12.88 -42.71 -18.62
C ASN A 431 -11.93 -42.75 -17.42
N ARG A 432 -11.73 -43.97 -16.90
CA ARG A 432 -10.76 -44.33 -15.86
C ARG A 432 -9.34 -44.21 -16.42
N LEU A 433 -8.43 -43.55 -15.72
CA LEU A 433 -7.00 -43.90 -15.77
C LEU A 433 -6.30 -43.65 -14.42
N LYS A 434 -6.05 -44.77 -13.74
CA LYS A 434 -4.92 -45.17 -12.87
C LYS A 434 -4.35 -44.18 -11.83
N LEU A 435 -4.79 -44.42 -10.60
CA LEU A 435 -4.19 -44.04 -9.32
C LEU A 435 -2.77 -44.64 -9.15
N ASN A 436 -1.80 -43.82 -8.73
CA ASN A 436 -0.56 -44.29 -8.10
C ASN A 436 -0.29 -43.52 -6.79
N LYS A 437 -0.44 -44.26 -5.68
CA LYS A 437 0.21 -44.14 -4.35
C LYS A 437 0.78 -42.78 -3.91
N VAL A 438 -0.04 -41.89 -3.36
CA VAL A 438 0.30 -41.00 -2.23
C VAL A 438 -0.99 -40.65 -1.47
N SER A 439 -1.53 -41.57 -0.64
CA SER A 439 -2.81 -41.33 0.08
C SER A 439 -2.74 -41.68 1.57
N LYS A 440 -1.62 -41.39 2.23
CA LYS A 440 -1.44 -41.69 3.67
C LYS A 440 -1.41 -40.47 4.60
N VAL A 441 -1.61 -39.26 4.08
CA VAL A 441 -1.54 -38.02 4.88
C VAL A 441 -2.93 -37.38 5.12
N VAL A 442 -4.00 -37.86 4.48
CA VAL A 442 -5.33 -37.21 4.52
C VAL A 442 -6.29 -37.84 5.56
N ALA A 443 -5.89 -38.89 6.28
CA ALA A 443 -6.79 -39.61 7.19
C ALA A 443 -6.83 -39.09 8.64
N ALA A 444 -6.09 -38.03 8.99
CA ALA A 444 -5.99 -37.56 10.38
C ALA A 444 -6.90 -36.37 10.73
N VAL A 445 -7.61 -35.78 9.77
CA VAL A 445 -8.47 -34.59 9.98
C VAL A 445 -9.95 -34.95 10.17
N VAL A 446 -10.33 -36.22 9.95
CA VAL A 446 -11.69 -36.70 10.19
C VAL A 446 -11.63 -38.00 10.99
N SER A 447 -11.70 -37.89 12.30
CA SER A 447 -12.15 -38.98 13.17
C SER A 447 -13.41 -38.48 13.87
N GLU A 448 -14.57 -38.96 13.40
CA GLU A 448 -15.82 -38.85 14.14
C GLU A 448 -15.69 -39.71 15.40
N GLU A 449 -15.73 -39.07 16.56
CA GLU A 449 -15.89 -39.77 17.83
C GLU A 449 -17.37 -39.85 18.17
N SER A 450 -17.91 -41.07 18.13
CA SER A 450 -19.20 -41.40 18.72
C SER A 450 -18.97 -42.20 19.99
N ALA A 451 -19.18 -41.59 21.15
CA ALA A 451 -19.68 -42.28 22.34
C ALA A 451 -20.06 -41.28 23.45
N VAL A 452 -21.32 -41.40 23.85
CA VAL A 452 -21.97 -40.85 25.04
C VAL A 452 -21.20 -41.17 26.32
N GLY A 453 -21.00 -40.19 27.21
CA GLY A 453 -20.69 -40.46 28.61
C GLY A 453 -20.05 -39.32 29.41
N SER A 454 -20.79 -38.82 30.40
CA SER A 454 -20.32 -38.09 31.58
C SER A 454 -19.91 -36.61 31.42
N SER A 455 -20.77 -35.75 31.99
CA SER A 455 -20.51 -34.37 32.35
C SER A 455 -19.43 -34.24 33.44
N SER A 456 -18.18 -34.56 33.12
CA SER A 456 -17.05 -34.05 33.90
C SER A 456 -16.78 -32.62 33.46
N ALA A 457 -16.66 -31.70 34.42
CA ALA A 457 -16.23 -30.33 34.18
C ALA A 457 -14.78 -30.33 33.63
N GLY A 458 -14.62 -30.60 32.34
CA GLY A 458 -13.31 -30.77 31.70
C GLY A 458 -12.54 -29.46 31.65
N ALA A 459 -11.22 -29.52 31.82
CA ALA A 459 -10.31 -28.40 31.62
C ALA A 459 -10.50 -27.79 30.21
N ASP A 460 -10.24 -26.49 30.07
CA ASP A 460 -10.18 -25.86 28.75
C ASP A 460 -9.04 -26.49 27.92
N VAL A 461 -9.32 -26.74 26.64
CA VAL A 461 -8.37 -27.33 25.69
C VAL A 461 -8.23 -26.40 24.48
N PHE A 462 -6.97 -26.16 24.09
CA PHE A 462 -6.60 -25.57 22.81
C PHE A 462 -6.05 -26.66 21.89
N LYS A 463 -6.65 -26.80 20.71
CA LYS A 463 -6.15 -27.68 19.65
C LYS A 463 -5.64 -26.82 18.49
N LEU A 464 -4.33 -26.82 18.29
CA LEU A 464 -3.64 -25.91 17.38
C LEU A 464 -3.07 -26.69 16.19
N THR A 465 -3.66 -26.51 15.02
CA THR A 465 -3.18 -27.16 13.79
C THR A 465 -2.44 -26.13 12.92
N TYR A 466 -1.13 -26.32 12.77
CA TYR A 466 -0.32 -25.46 11.90
C TYR A 466 -0.52 -25.86 10.44
N LEU A 467 -0.86 -24.90 9.58
CA LEU A 467 -1.11 -25.14 8.17
C LEU A 467 0.00 -24.61 7.26
N GLU A 468 1.20 -24.32 7.79
CA GLU A 468 2.33 -23.66 7.11
C GLU A 468 2.10 -22.20 6.73
N GLY A 469 3.19 -21.43 6.65
CA GLY A 469 3.10 -19.99 6.47
C GLY A 469 2.58 -19.30 7.73
N ASN A 470 1.69 -18.33 7.57
CA ASN A 470 0.93 -17.74 8.67
C ASN A 470 -0.39 -18.48 8.97
N SER A 471 -0.69 -19.56 8.25
CA SER A 471 -1.99 -20.22 8.32
C SER A 471 -2.11 -21.16 9.50
N TRP A 472 -3.22 -21.05 10.24
CA TRP A 472 -3.57 -21.93 11.34
C TRP A 472 -5.05 -22.29 11.35
N LEU A 473 -5.35 -23.45 11.92
CA LEU A 473 -6.70 -23.81 12.37
C LEU A 473 -6.65 -24.08 13.87
N TRP A 474 -7.41 -23.30 14.64
CA TRP A 474 -7.51 -23.43 16.08
C TRP A 474 -8.89 -23.94 16.48
N GLU A 475 -8.92 -24.88 17.40
CA GLU A 475 -10.14 -25.30 18.09
C GLU A 475 -10.00 -24.90 19.56
N VAL A 476 -10.86 -23.99 20.02
CA VAL A 476 -10.81 -23.42 21.37
C VAL A 476 -12.16 -23.59 22.02
N GLY A 477 -12.25 -24.49 23.01
CA GLY A 477 -13.52 -24.75 23.71
C GLY A 477 -14.68 -25.09 22.76
N GLY A 478 -14.41 -25.84 21.69
CA GLY A 478 -15.41 -26.22 20.68
C GLY A 478 -15.77 -25.11 19.67
N VAL A 479 -14.98 -24.03 19.59
CA VAL A 479 -15.08 -22.99 18.56
C VAL A 479 -13.93 -23.16 17.56
N SER A 480 -14.25 -23.28 16.28
CA SER A 480 -13.29 -23.46 15.18
C SER A 480 -12.91 -22.11 14.55
N ILE A 481 -11.65 -21.70 14.67
CA ILE A 481 -11.11 -20.42 14.20
C ILE A 481 -10.04 -20.66 13.13
N LEU A 482 -10.29 -20.20 11.91
CA LEU A 482 -9.31 -20.21 10.81
C LEU A 482 -8.53 -18.90 10.80
N VAL A 483 -7.20 -18.97 10.84
CA VAL A 483 -6.33 -17.79 10.94
C VAL A 483 -5.47 -17.66 9.71
N ASP A 484 -5.47 -16.48 9.09
CA ASP A 484 -4.61 -16.09 7.95
C ASP A 484 -4.43 -17.19 6.87
N PRO A 485 -5.53 -17.68 6.25
CA PRO A 485 -5.47 -18.87 5.41
C PRO A 485 -4.86 -18.60 4.03
N ILE A 486 -3.82 -19.37 3.70
CA ILE A 486 -3.21 -19.47 2.37
C ILE A 486 -3.39 -20.92 1.90
N LEU A 487 -4.53 -21.23 1.27
CA LEU A 487 -4.95 -22.60 0.93
C LEU A 487 -5.22 -22.79 -0.56
N VAL A 488 -5.28 -21.71 -1.33
CA VAL A 488 -5.56 -21.73 -2.77
C VAL A 488 -4.46 -21.01 -3.53
N GLY A 489 -3.67 -21.79 -4.28
CA GLY A 489 -2.52 -21.30 -5.03
C GLY A 489 -1.32 -20.94 -4.15
N ASN A 490 -0.25 -20.48 -4.80
CA ASN A 490 0.96 -20.04 -4.10
C ASN A 490 0.81 -18.60 -3.60
N LEU A 491 1.59 -18.27 -2.57
CA LEU A 491 1.79 -16.91 -2.09
C LEU A 491 2.76 -16.19 -3.03
N ASP A 492 2.28 -15.15 -3.71
CA ASP A 492 3.07 -14.42 -4.71
C ASP A 492 3.00 -12.88 -4.61
N PHE A 493 2.24 -12.33 -3.66
CA PHE A 493 2.03 -10.89 -3.52
C PHE A 493 1.55 -10.20 -4.82
N GLY A 494 0.92 -10.97 -5.72
CA GLY A 494 0.51 -10.51 -7.06
C GLY A 494 1.65 -10.36 -8.07
N ILE A 495 2.87 -10.78 -7.74
CA ILE A 495 4.08 -10.68 -8.57
C ILE A 495 4.89 -12.01 -8.54
N PRO A 496 4.42 -13.09 -9.20
CA PRO A 496 5.03 -14.44 -9.11
C PRO A 496 6.51 -14.54 -9.47
N TRP A 497 7.02 -13.66 -10.34
CA TRP A 497 8.45 -13.68 -10.69
C TRP A 497 9.33 -13.06 -9.59
N LEU A 498 8.77 -12.18 -8.76
CA LEU A 498 9.46 -11.50 -7.67
C LEU A 498 9.52 -12.41 -6.44
N TYR A 499 8.40 -13.04 -6.10
CA TYR A 499 8.27 -14.00 -5.03
C TYR A 499 7.15 -14.97 -5.38
N ASP A 500 7.42 -16.26 -5.26
CA ASP A 500 6.44 -17.33 -5.43
C ASP A 500 6.77 -18.42 -4.40
N ALA A 501 5.90 -18.61 -3.42
CA ALA A 501 6.13 -19.51 -2.30
C ALA A 501 4.99 -20.53 -2.17
N ALA A 502 5.35 -21.80 -2.31
CA ALA A 502 4.46 -22.93 -2.12
C ALA A 502 4.66 -23.58 -0.74
N LYS A 503 3.62 -24.21 -0.21
CA LYS A 503 3.71 -25.05 1.00
C LYS A 503 4.70 -26.20 0.77
N LYS A 504 5.49 -26.56 1.79
CA LYS A 504 6.47 -27.65 1.70
C LYS A 504 5.81 -29.01 1.94
N PHE A 505 4.96 -29.09 2.95
CA PHE A 505 4.42 -30.37 3.44
C PHE A 505 2.96 -30.60 3.02
N LEU A 506 2.11 -29.58 3.17
CA LEU A 506 0.67 -29.63 2.91
C LEU A 506 0.32 -29.22 1.48
N LYS A 507 1.07 -29.73 0.49
CA LYS A 507 0.91 -29.39 -0.94
C LYS A 507 -0.47 -29.76 -1.51
N SER A 508 -1.12 -30.77 -0.94
CA SER A 508 -2.44 -31.26 -1.38
C SER A 508 -3.59 -30.76 -0.52
N PHE A 509 -3.31 -30.06 0.58
CA PHE A 509 -4.35 -29.56 1.49
C PHE A 509 -5.07 -28.38 0.84
N GLN A 510 -6.37 -28.49 0.68
CA GLN A 510 -7.22 -27.56 -0.03
C GLN A 510 -8.33 -27.02 0.87
N LEU A 511 -9.03 -26.00 0.39
CA LEU A 511 -10.15 -25.40 1.11
C LEU A 511 -11.24 -26.43 1.47
N SER A 512 -11.45 -27.45 0.64
CA SER A 512 -12.42 -28.54 0.88
C SER A 512 -12.02 -29.48 2.01
N ASP A 513 -10.75 -29.47 2.43
CA ASP A 513 -10.26 -30.32 3.51
C ASP A 513 -10.41 -29.66 4.88
N LEU A 514 -10.84 -28.38 4.91
CA LEU A 514 -11.15 -27.69 6.17
C LEU A 514 -12.40 -28.29 6.81
N PRO A 515 -12.42 -28.45 8.14
CA PRO A 515 -13.68 -28.67 8.85
C PRO A 515 -14.55 -27.41 8.76
N GLU A 516 -15.77 -27.52 9.28
CA GLU A 516 -16.60 -26.33 9.43
C GLU A 516 -15.92 -25.30 10.34
N VAL A 517 -15.85 -24.06 9.87
CA VAL A 517 -15.22 -22.93 10.58
C VAL A 517 -16.30 -22.01 11.12
N ASP A 518 -16.14 -21.57 12.36
CA ASP A 518 -17.06 -20.61 13.01
C ASP A 518 -16.62 -19.16 12.80
N CYS A 519 -15.30 -18.91 12.79
CA CYS A 519 -14.73 -17.59 12.59
C CYS A 519 -13.47 -17.60 11.74
N LEU A 520 -13.36 -16.64 10.82
CA LEU A 520 -12.11 -16.27 10.16
C LEU A 520 -11.43 -15.15 10.96
N LEU A 521 -10.16 -15.30 11.31
CA LEU A 521 -9.33 -14.29 11.96
C LEU A 521 -8.23 -13.82 11.00
N ILE A 522 -8.22 -12.54 10.66
CA ILE A 522 -7.20 -11.92 9.81
C ILE A 522 -6.35 -10.94 10.62
N THR A 523 -5.06 -11.22 10.71
CA THR A 523 -4.15 -10.42 11.53
C THR A 523 -3.60 -9.19 10.83
N GLN A 524 -3.34 -9.30 9.52
CA GLN A 524 -2.71 -8.24 8.73
C GLN A 524 -3.38 -8.08 7.37
N SER A 525 -3.26 -6.90 6.75
CA SER A 525 -3.79 -6.65 5.40
C SER A 525 -2.88 -7.12 4.25
N LEU A 526 -1.70 -7.67 4.54
CA LEU A 526 -0.75 -8.13 3.53
C LEU A 526 -1.13 -9.50 2.97
N ASP A 527 -0.65 -9.83 1.77
CA ASP A 527 -1.10 -11.00 1.00
C ASP A 527 -0.70 -12.34 1.66
N ASP A 528 0.33 -12.36 2.49
CA ASP A 528 0.77 -13.48 3.32
C ASP A 528 -0.09 -13.70 4.58
N HIS A 529 -1.15 -12.90 4.75
CA HIS A 529 -2.16 -13.04 5.80
C HIS A 529 -3.58 -12.98 5.23
N CYS A 530 -3.87 -11.92 4.47
CA CYS A 530 -5.15 -11.64 3.82
C CYS A 530 -5.15 -12.11 2.35
N HIS A 531 -4.89 -13.40 2.13
CA HIS A 531 -4.65 -13.95 0.81
C HIS A 531 -5.92 -14.04 -0.05
N LEU A 532 -6.13 -13.08 -0.94
CA LEU A 532 -7.38 -12.94 -1.70
C LEU A 532 -7.74 -14.15 -2.57
N LYS A 533 -6.75 -14.92 -3.05
CA LYS A 533 -7.01 -16.15 -3.83
C LYS A 533 -7.69 -17.23 -2.98
N THR A 534 -7.41 -17.26 -1.68
CA THR A 534 -8.05 -18.16 -0.73
C THR A 534 -9.37 -17.58 -0.22
N LEU A 535 -9.40 -16.28 0.07
CA LEU A 535 -10.56 -15.63 0.69
C LEU A 535 -11.78 -15.51 -0.24
N LYS A 536 -11.59 -15.31 -1.55
CA LYS A 536 -12.69 -15.27 -2.52
C LYS A 536 -13.53 -16.55 -2.55
N PRO A 537 -12.96 -17.73 -2.86
CA PRO A 537 -13.74 -18.97 -2.86
C PRO A 537 -14.28 -19.32 -1.46
N LEU A 538 -13.58 -18.94 -0.38
CA LEU A 538 -14.10 -19.11 0.99
C LEU A 538 -15.35 -18.26 1.27
N SER A 539 -15.38 -17.01 0.80
CA SER A 539 -16.56 -16.15 0.90
C SER A 539 -17.75 -16.67 0.09
N GLU A 540 -17.48 -17.35 -1.02
CA GLU A 540 -18.50 -17.97 -1.86
C GLU A 540 -19.05 -19.25 -1.22
N SER A 541 -18.19 -20.08 -0.62
CA SER A 541 -18.60 -21.31 0.07
C SER A 541 -19.28 -21.05 1.42
N SER A 542 -18.93 -19.95 2.09
CA SER A 542 -19.40 -19.61 3.44
C SER A 542 -19.76 -18.12 3.56
N PRO A 543 -20.83 -17.66 2.89
CA PRO A 543 -21.15 -16.23 2.76
C PRO A 543 -21.54 -15.53 4.07
N ASN A 544 -21.93 -16.32 5.09
CA ASN A 544 -22.29 -15.82 6.42
C ASN A 544 -21.18 -16.04 7.46
N LEU A 545 -20.00 -16.51 7.04
CA LEU A 545 -18.86 -16.73 7.93
C LEU A 545 -18.54 -15.43 8.65
N ARG A 546 -18.43 -15.50 9.98
CA ARG A 546 -18.01 -14.38 10.79
C ARG A 546 -16.53 -14.13 10.57
N VAL A 547 -16.16 -12.87 10.38
CA VAL A 547 -14.77 -12.46 10.20
C VAL A 547 -14.40 -11.45 11.29
N ILE A 548 -13.28 -11.68 11.96
CA ILE A 548 -12.63 -10.71 12.83
C ILE A 548 -11.30 -10.33 12.18
N ALA A 549 -11.03 -9.02 12.05
CA ALA A 549 -9.87 -8.57 11.32
C ALA A 549 -9.26 -7.27 11.83
N THR A 550 -7.99 -7.03 11.48
CA THR A 550 -7.38 -5.70 11.52
C THR A 550 -8.17 -4.69 10.68
N PRO A 551 -8.38 -3.44 11.16
CA PRO A 551 -8.99 -2.38 10.37
C PRO A 551 -8.27 -2.09 9.04
N ASN A 552 -6.98 -2.45 8.93
CA ASN A 552 -6.22 -2.28 7.69
C ASN A 552 -6.71 -3.19 6.56
N ALA A 553 -7.29 -4.35 6.87
CA ALA A 553 -7.81 -5.30 5.88
C ALA A 553 -9.19 -4.90 5.33
N LYS A 554 -9.80 -3.83 5.86
CA LYS A 554 -11.16 -3.40 5.50
C LYS A 554 -11.43 -3.27 4.00
N PRO A 555 -10.56 -2.59 3.20
CA PRO A 555 -10.79 -2.45 1.77
C PRO A 555 -10.76 -3.78 0.99
N LEU A 556 -10.11 -4.81 1.55
CA LEU A 556 -9.96 -6.14 0.96
C LEU A 556 -11.11 -7.06 1.34
N LEU A 557 -11.61 -6.96 2.57
CA LEU A 557 -12.61 -7.86 3.14
C LEU A 557 -14.05 -7.40 2.93
N ASP A 558 -14.34 -6.08 2.95
CA ASP A 558 -15.69 -5.55 2.74
C ASP A 558 -16.35 -6.01 1.41
N PRO A 559 -15.61 -6.17 0.28
CA PRO A 559 -16.19 -6.70 -0.95
C PRO A 559 -16.50 -8.21 -0.91
N LEU A 560 -15.92 -8.97 0.04
CA LEU A 560 -15.99 -10.43 0.09
C LEU A 560 -16.97 -10.92 1.16
N PHE A 561 -16.91 -10.36 2.37
CA PHE A 561 -17.64 -10.84 3.53
C PHE A 561 -18.63 -9.79 4.04
N LYS A 562 -19.82 -10.24 4.44
CA LYS A 562 -20.88 -9.36 4.98
C LYS A 562 -20.79 -9.18 6.49
N ASN A 563 -20.27 -10.17 7.20
CA ASN A 563 -20.22 -10.20 8.67
C ASN A 563 -18.79 -10.02 9.17
N VAL A 564 -18.27 -8.78 9.05
CA VAL A 564 -16.89 -8.44 9.44
C VAL A 564 -16.86 -7.51 10.63
N THR A 565 -16.13 -7.90 11.67
CA THR A 565 -15.82 -7.09 12.85
C THR A 565 -14.36 -6.65 12.79
N TYR A 566 -14.13 -5.35 12.68
CA TYR A 566 -12.77 -4.79 12.68
C TYR A 566 -12.40 -4.34 14.09
N LEU A 567 -11.30 -4.85 14.65
CA LEU A 567 -10.86 -4.53 16.01
C LEU A 567 -9.60 -3.67 15.99
N GLU A 568 -9.70 -2.44 16.51
CA GLU A 568 -8.50 -1.64 16.83
C GLU A 568 -7.80 -2.24 18.07
N PRO A 569 -6.48 -2.03 18.24
CA PRO A 569 -5.76 -2.47 19.45
C PRO A 569 -6.45 -2.02 20.75
N GLY A 570 -6.60 -2.95 21.69
CA GLY A 570 -7.33 -2.79 22.95
C GLY A 570 -8.83 -3.01 22.85
N GLN A 571 -9.38 -3.27 21.66
CA GLN A 571 -10.77 -3.69 21.49
C GLN A 571 -10.90 -5.21 21.54
N SER A 572 -12.05 -5.66 22.03
CA SER A 572 -12.37 -7.09 22.16
C SER A 572 -13.67 -7.43 21.45
N SER A 573 -13.80 -8.69 21.07
CA SER A 573 -15.01 -9.31 20.54
C SER A 573 -15.16 -10.71 21.14
N GLU A 574 -16.36 -11.27 21.05
CA GLU A 574 -16.65 -12.64 21.48
C GLU A 574 -17.11 -13.45 20.29
N ILE A 575 -16.45 -14.58 20.03
CA ILE A 575 -16.84 -15.55 19.02
C ILE A 575 -17.75 -16.57 19.69
N GLU A 576 -18.99 -16.67 19.22
CA GLU A 576 -19.93 -17.70 19.65
C GLU A 576 -19.89 -18.83 18.62
N GLY A 577 -19.43 -20.02 19.05
CA GLY A 577 -19.43 -21.21 18.21
C GLY A 577 -20.82 -21.87 18.15
N ARG A 578 -20.98 -22.83 17.24
CA ARG A 578 -22.26 -23.53 17.02
C ARG A 578 -22.77 -24.29 18.26
N SER A 579 -21.86 -24.68 19.16
CA SER A 579 -22.18 -25.33 20.42
C SER A 579 -22.72 -24.37 21.50
N GLY A 580 -22.77 -23.05 21.21
CA GLY A 580 -23.08 -22.00 22.18
C GLY A 580 -21.89 -21.58 23.05
N SER A 581 -20.72 -22.19 22.85
CA SER A 581 -19.47 -21.83 23.53
C SER A 581 -18.95 -20.49 23.05
N LYS A 582 -18.39 -19.70 23.97
CA LYS A 582 -17.97 -18.31 23.73
C LYS A 582 -16.47 -18.16 23.96
N VAL A 583 -15.76 -17.70 22.94
CA VAL A 583 -14.32 -17.45 22.97
C VAL A 583 -14.06 -15.96 22.87
N GLY A 584 -13.33 -15.41 23.83
CA GLY A 584 -12.95 -14.00 23.84
C GLY A 584 -11.75 -13.76 22.93
N VAL A 585 -11.81 -12.71 22.11
CA VAL A 585 -10.70 -12.26 21.25
C VAL A 585 -10.44 -10.79 21.52
N GLU A 586 -9.19 -10.43 21.79
CA GLU A 586 -8.76 -9.05 22.00
C GLU A 586 -7.60 -8.72 21.07
N ALA A 587 -7.71 -7.60 20.33
CA ALA A 587 -6.64 -7.12 19.48
C ALA A 587 -5.54 -6.43 20.29
N THR A 588 -4.29 -6.71 19.96
CA THR A 588 -3.10 -6.02 20.49
C THR A 588 -2.34 -5.35 19.34
N PRO A 589 -1.55 -4.30 19.60
CA PRO A 589 -0.78 -3.65 18.55
C PRO A 589 0.42 -4.51 18.16
N GLY A 590 0.44 -4.92 16.88
CA GLY A 590 1.55 -5.59 16.21
C GLY A 590 2.40 -4.61 15.39
N PRO A 591 3.05 -5.07 14.30
CA PRO A 591 3.98 -4.25 13.53
C PRO A 591 3.27 -3.15 12.72
N VAL A 592 3.97 -2.03 12.55
CA VAL A 592 3.61 -0.99 11.57
C VAL A 592 4.32 -1.29 10.26
N LEU A 593 3.63 -1.98 9.34
CA LEU A 593 4.20 -2.50 8.08
C LEU A 593 4.19 -1.48 6.93
N GLY A 594 3.64 -0.30 7.17
CA GLY A 594 3.73 0.85 6.29
C GLY A 594 4.58 1.95 6.90
N PRO A 595 4.36 3.21 6.50
CA PRO A 595 5.02 4.33 7.16
C PRO A 595 4.73 4.36 8.68
N PRO A 596 5.59 4.97 9.52
CA PRO A 596 5.47 4.91 10.99
C PRO A 596 4.13 5.36 11.60
N TRP A 597 3.32 6.09 10.84
CA TRP A 597 1.99 6.60 11.22
C TRP A 597 0.82 5.73 10.72
N GLN A 598 1.09 4.69 9.93
CA GLN A 598 0.09 3.69 9.61
C GLN A 598 -0.37 3.02 10.90
N ARG A 599 -1.69 2.74 11.00
CA ARG A 599 -2.22 1.91 12.09
C ARG A 599 -1.42 0.62 12.17
N PRO A 600 -1.00 0.19 13.37
CA PRO A 600 -0.35 -1.10 13.50
C PRO A 600 -1.28 -2.19 12.97
N GLU A 601 -0.70 -3.28 12.49
CA GLU A 601 -1.44 -4.52 12.35
C GLU A 601 -1.74 -5.11 13.73
N ASN A 602 -2.49 -6.21 13.77
CA ASN A 602 -2.92 -6.78 15.05
C ASN A 602 -2.12 -8.04 15.40
N GLY A 603 -1.67 -8.11 16.65
CA GLY A 603 -1.60 -9.37 17.38
C GLY A 603 -2.96 -9.66 18.04
N TYR A 604 -3.14 -10.86 18.59
CA TYR A 604 -4.39 -11.19 19.31
C TYR A 604 -4.14 -11.99 20.58
N LEU A 605 -4.91 -11.66 21.62
CA LEU A 605 -5.19 -12.54 22.74
C LEU A 605 -6.49 -13.29 22.50
N VAL A 606 -6.48 -14.60 22.72
CA VAL A 606 -7.64 -15.50 22.60
C VAL A 606 -7.80 -16.22 23.93
N SER A 607 -8.94 -16.00 24.58
CA SER A 607 -9.25 -16.60 25.89
C SER A 607 -10.27 -17.70 25.74
N SER A 608 -10.00 -18.85 26.36
CA SER A 608 -10.93 -19.97 26.41
C SER A 608 -12.24 -19.60 27.11
N PRO A 609 -13.34 -20.36 26.90
CA PRO A 609 -14.64 -20.01 27.47
C PRO A 609 -14.68 -19.92 29.00
N LYS A 610 -13.89 -20.72 29.72
CA LYS A 610 -13.80 -20.68 31.19
C LYS A 610 -12.67 -19.77 31.68
N GLY A 611 -11.90 -19.16 30.77
CA GLY A 611 -10.77 -18.30 31.07
C GLY A 611 -9.59 -19.02 31.74
N GLN A 612 -9.51 -20.35 31.63
CA GLN A 612 -8.43 -21.14 32.23
C GLN A 612 -7.13 -21.11 31.42
N LEU A 613 -7.23 -20.82 30.13
CA LEU A 613 -6.09 -20.68 29.22
C LEU A 613 -6.27 -19.44 28.33
N THR A 614 -5.18 -18.70 28.17
CA THR A 614 -5.10 -17.60 27.21
C THR A 614 -3.96 -17.82 26.23
N LEU A 615 -4.26 -17.67 24.94
CA LEU A 615 -3.31 -17.73 23.84
C LEU A 615 -2.99 -16.33 23.34
N TYR A 616 -1.71 -16.02 23.14
CA TYR A 616 -1.25 -14.85 22.42
C TYR A 616 -0.66 -15.24 21.08
N TYR A 617 -1.11 -14.59 20.01
CA TYR A 617 -0.60 -14.76 18.65
C TYR A 617 0.01 -13.45 18.13
N GLU A 618 1.30 -13.50 17.78
CA GLU A 618 2.01 -12.41 17.12
C GLU A 618 2.87 -12.99 15.97
N PRO A 619 2.43 -12.85 14.71
CA PRO A 619 3.01 -13.59 13.60
C PRO A 619 4.37 -13.09 13.11
N HIS A 620 4.89 -11.95 13.58
CA HIS A 620 6.22 -11.45 13.20
C HIS A 620 7.17 -11.22 14.39
N CYS A 621 6.73 -11.59 15.60
CA CYS A 621 7.40 -11.30 16.86
C CYS A 621 7.63 -9.79 17.11
N VAL A 622 6.78 -8.93 16.52
CA VAL A 622 6.84 -7.46 16.70
C VAL A 622 5.64 -7.00 17.52
N TYR A 623 5.87 -6.55 18.75
CA TYR A 623 4.81 -6.22 19.71
C TYR A 623 5.15 -4.96 20.51
N ASN A 624 4.12 -4.28 21.02
CA ASN A 624 4.29 -3.20 21.98
C ASN A 624 4.49 -3.75 23.40
N LYS A 625 5.62 -3.44 24.02
CA LYS A 625 5.95 -3.92 25.37
C LYS A 625 5.01 -3.34 26.43
N ASP A 626 4.78 -2.03 26.42
CA ASP A 626 3.97 -1.32 27.42
C ASP A 626 2.51 -1.82 27.44
N ASP A 627 1.97 -2.18 26.28
CA ASP A 627 0.62 -2.75 26.17
C ASP A 627 0.55 -4.18 26.72
N LEU A 628 1.60 -4.99 26.48
CA LEU A 628 1.66 -6.38 26.92
C LEU A 628 2.12 -6.55 28.37
N GLU A 629 2.83 -5.59 28.98
CA GLU A 629 3.26 -5.63 30.39
C GLU A 629 2.10 -5.87 31.38
N LYS A 630 0.90 -5.45 31.00
CA LYS A 630 -0.32 -5.58 31.82
C LYS A 630 -1.15 -6.81 31.49
N LYS A 631 -0.67 -7.66 30.57
CA LYS A 631 -1.37 -8.83 30.04
C LYS A 631 -0.62 -10.11 30.40
N ARG A 632 -1.33 -11.23 30.31
CA ARG A 632 -0.80 -12.57 30.53
C ARG A 632 -1.31 -13.49 29.43
N ALA A 633 -0.50 -14.46 29.04
CA ALA A 633 -0.91 -15.53 28.14
C ALA A 633 -0.16 -16.81 28.51
N ASP A 634 -0.88 -17.92 28.67
CA ASP A 634 -0.30 -19.23 28.92
C ASP A 634 0.41 -19.78 27.68
N ILE A 635 -0.14 -19.52 26.49
CA ILE A 635 0.34 -20.01 25.21
C ILE A 635 0.80 -18.82 24.37
N VAL A 636 2.01 -18.85 23.81
CA VAL A 636 2.50 -17.86 22.86
C VAL A 636 2.82 -18.54 21.53
N ILE A 637 2.11 -18.16 20.46
CA ILE A 637 2.45 -18.52 19.08
C ILE A 637 3.18 -17.33 18.44
N THR A 638 4.44 -17.54 18.07
CA THR A 638 5.26 -16.51 17.39
C THR A 638 6.43 -17.15 16.63
N PRO A 639 7.00 -16.49 15.61
CA PRO A 639 8.23 -16.98 15.00
C PRO A 639 9.41 -16.88 15.95
N VAL A 640 10.32 -17.86 15.87
CA VAL A 640 11.56 -17.89 16.66
C VAL A 640 12.81 -17.83 15.80
N ILE A 641 12.68 -17.93 14.48
CA ILE A 641 13.80 -17.82 13.54
C ILE A 641 13.68 -16.46 12.87
N LYS A 642 14.75 -15.67 12.96
CA LYS A 642 14.78 -14.33 12.39
C LYS A 642 14.84 -14.43 10.87
N GLN A 643 14.07 -13.58 10.19
CA GLN A 643 14.14 -13.45 8.74
C GLN A 643 14.62 -12.07 8.35
N LEU A 644 15.65 -12.02 7.51
CA LEU A 644 16.35 -10.81 7.13
C LEU A 644 16.27 -10.61 5.62
N LEU A 645 15.98 -9.38 5.21
CA LEU A 645 16.37 -8.86 3.90
C LEU A 645 17.56 -7.92 4.07
N PRO A 646 18.31 -7.59 3.01
CA PRO A 646 19.40 -6.62 3.09
C PRO A 646 18.92 -5.26 3.67
N LYS A 647 19.36 -4.99 4.91
CA LYS A 647 19.02 -3.81 5.74
C LYS A 647 17.59 -3.75 6.31
N PHE A 648 16.84 -4.86 6.35
CA PHE A 648 15.52 -4.92 6.99
C PHE A 648 15.32 -6.26 7.70
N THR A 649 14.76 -6.21 8.90
CA THR A 649 14.29 -7.40 9.61
C THR A 649 12.81 -7.60 9.28
N LEU A 650 12.49 -8.71 8.62
CA LEU A 650 11.11 -9.07 8.28
C LEU A 650 10.40 -9.71 9.47
N VAL A 651 11.13 -10.56 10.19
CA VAL A 651 10.64 -11.31 11.36
C VAL A 651 11.71 -11.22 12.43
N LEU A 652 11.31 -10.82 13.64
CA LEU A 652 12.22 -10.73 14.80
C LEU A 652 12.63 -12.13 15.30
N GLY A 653 13.73 -12.19 16.05
CA GLY A 653 14.47 -13.42 16.30
C GLY A 653 14.22 -14.06 17.66
N GLN A 654 15.14 -14.93 18.05
CA GLN A 654 15.07 -15.78 19.24
C GLN A 654 15.01 -14.96 20.53
N GLU A 655 15.84 -13.94 20.62
CA GLU A 655 15.93 -13.08 21.79
C GLU A 655 14.64 -12.31 22.02
N ASP A 656 14.01 -11.83 20.93
CA ASP A 656 12.75 -11.10 20.98
C ASP A 656 11.58 -12.02 21.38
N ALA A 657 11.59 -13.27 20.91
CA ALA A 657 10.61 -14.29 21.26
C ALA A 657 10.72 -14.73 22.72
N VAL A 658 11.95 -14.87 23.26
CA VAL A 658 12.17 -15.14 24.70
C VAL A 658 11.69 -13.96 25.54
N GLN A 659 11.97 -12.73 25.12
CA GLN A 659 11.45 -11.54 25.80
C GLN A 659 9.92 -11.50 25.79
N LEU A 660 9.27 -11.88 24.69
CA LEU A 660 7.81 -11.93 24.57
C LEU A 660 7.23 -12.95 25.54
N ALA A 661 7.79 -14.17 25.53
CA ALA A 661 7.37 -15.24 26.43
C ALA A 661 7.53 -14.82 27.90
N LYS A 662 8.63 -14.14 28.23
CA LYS A 662 8.89 -13.65 29.59
C LYS A 662 7.91 -12.56 30.01
N LEU A 663 7.64 -11.62 29.10
CA LEU A 663 6.72 -10.51 29.32
C LEU A 663 5.30 -11.02 29.65
N LEU A 664 4.83 -12.00 28.87
CA LEU A 664 3.49 -12.58 29.04
C LEU A 664 3.43 -13.69 30.10
N GLN A 665 4.57 -14.09 30.66
CA GLN A 665 4.72 -15.19 31.61
C GLN A 665 4.20 -16.51 31.03
N ALA A 666 4.58 -16.77 29.78
CA ALA A 666 4.14 -17.90 29.00
C ALA A 666 4.61 -19.22 29.61
N ARG A 667 3.71 -20.21 29.58
CA ARG A 667 3.97 -21.58 30.00
C ARG A 667 4.28 -22.48 28.82
N PHE A 668 3.69 -22.17 27.67
CA PHE A 668 3.90 -22.86 26.42
C PHE A 668 4.29 -21.85 25.34
N VAL A 669 5.40 -22.11 24.64
CA VAL A 669 5.76 -21.38 23.42
C VAL A 669 5.65 -22.33 22.24
N VAL A 670 4.82 -21.97 21.27
CA VAL A 670 4.56 -22.74 20.05
C VAL A 670 5.24 -22.02 18.89
N PRO A 671 6.48 -22.38 18.52
CA PRO A 671 7.21 -21.69 17.47
C PRO A 671 6.56 -21.93 16.11
N MET A 672 6.40 -20.86 15.32
CA MET A 672 5.92 -20.96 13.94
C MET A 672 7.06 -20.70 12.93
N LYS A 673 6.99 -21.36 11.77
CA LYS A 673 7.99 -21.24 10.69
C LYS A 673 7.37 -20.57 9.46
N ASN A 674 6.90 -19.33 9.63
CA ASN A 674 6.10 -18.63 8.61
C ASN A 674 6.79 -18.46 7.25
N GLY A 675 8.12 -18.32 7.22
CA GLY A 675 8.85 -18.27 5.94
C GLY A 675 9.49 -19.58 5.50
N ASP A 676 9.19 -20.72 6.14
CA ASP A 676 9.67 -22.04 5.73
C ASP A 676 8.80 -22.63 4.60
N LEU A 677 8.80 -21.93 3.46
CA LEU A 677 8.05 -22.28 2.26
C LEU A 677 9.01 -22.65 1.11
N ASP A 678 8.55 -23.46 0.16
CA ASP A 678 9.27 -23.73 -1.09
C ASP A 678 9.17 -22.48 -1.98
N SER A 679 10.09 -21.53 -1.75
CA SER A 679 10.07 -20.21 -2.39
C SER A 679 11.05 -20.08 -3.56
N LYS A 680 10.62 -19.36 -4.60
CA LYS A 680 11.39 -19.02 -5.80
C LYS A 680 11.19 -17.54 -6.12
N GLY A 681 12.08 -16.98 -6.94
CA GLY A 681 12.04 -15.58 -7.36
C GLY A 681 13.19 -14.75 -6.80
N LEU A 682 13.21 -13.47 -7.16
CA LEU A 682 14.29 -12.55 -6.80
C LEU A 682 14.33 -12.24 -5.30
N LEU A 683 13.17 -12.17 -4.62
CA LEU A 683 13.13 -11.90 -3.19
C LEU A 683 13.58 -13.11 -2.35
N SER A 684 13.27 -14.34 -2.78
CA SER A 684 13.65 -15.53 -2.01
C SER A 684 15.17 -15.71 -1.94
N SER A 685 15.91 -15.31 -2.97
CA SER A 685 17.39 -15.34 -2.95
C SER A 685 18.04 -14.28 -2.05
N LEU A 686 17.25 -13.30 -1.58
CA LEU A 686 17.72 -12.23 -0.70
C LEU A 686 17.35 -12.45 0.77
N ILE A 687 16.44 -13.38 1.06
CA ILE A 687 16.01 -13.67 2.43
C ILE A 687 17.06 -14.57 3.10
N GLN A 688 17.56 -14.13 4.25
CA GLN A 688 18.47 -14.89 5.10
C GLN A 688 17.77 -15.27 6.40
N ALA A 689 17.94 -16.52 6.84
CA ALA A 689 17.46 -17.00 8.12
C ALA A 689 18.60 -16.96 9.15
N GLU A 690 18.33 -16.48 10.35
CA GLU A 690 19.29 -16.42 11.46
C GLU A 690 18.67 -17.06 12.72
N GLY A 691 19.40 -18.00 13.33
CA GLY A 691 18.97 -18.79 14.50
C GLY A 691 18.41 -20.18 14.16
N THR A 692 18.40 -21.08 15.15
CA THR A 692 17.77 -22.42 15.09
C THR A 692 16.79 -22.67 16.25
N ILE A 693 15.89 -23.66 16.13
CA ILE A 693 14.97 -23.97 17.22
C ILE A 693 15.73 -24.40 18.49
N GLU A 694 16.85 -25.09 18.33
CA GLU A 694 17.69 -25.55 19.44
C GLU A 694 18.28 -24.36 20.21
N SER A 695 18.85 -23.37 19.52
CA SER A 695 19.39 -22.19 20.20
C SER A 695 18.29 -21.35 20.86
N PHE A 696 17.08 -21.31 20.29
CA PHE A 696 15.93 -20.71 20.96
C PHE A 696 15.54 -21.47 22.24
N LYS A 697 15.47 -22.80 22.22
CA LYS A 697 15.16 -23.63 23.39
C LYS A 697 16.17 -23.40 24.53
N GLU A 698 17.45 -23.33 24.19
CA GLU A 698 18.52 -23.04 25.17
C GLU A 698 18.34 -21.65 25.81
N LEU A 699 18.07 -20.62 25.00
CA LEU A 699 17.81 -19.27 25.50
C LEU A 699 16.55 -19.19 26.37
N LEU A 700 15.47 -19.87 25.96
CA LEU A 700 14.23 -19.91 26.72
C LEU A 700 14.42 -20.61 28.06
N ALA A 701 15.05 -21.79 28.09
CA ALA A 701 15.27 -22.56 29.32
C ALA A 701 16.11 -21.78 30.36
N LYS A 702 16.98 -20.86 29.90
CA LYS A 702 17.76 -19.99 30.78
C LYS A 702 16.93 -18.87 31.42
N GLU A 703 16.00 -18.28 30.68
CA GLU A 703 15.21 -17.12 31.14
C GLU A 703 13.86 -17.49 31.75
N LEU A 704 13.27 -18.61 31.32
CA LEU A 704 11.98 -19.17 31.73
C LEU A 704 12.09 -20.72 31.82
N PRO A 705 12.68 -21.26 32.90
CA PRO A 705 12.95 -22.69 33.01
C PRO A 705 11.69 -23.57 33.04
N ASP A 706 10.56 -23.01 33.47
CA ASP A 706 9.28 -23.71 33.56
C ASP A 706 8.47 -23.66 32.25
N ALA A 707 8.90 -22.86 31.26
CA ALA A 707 8.23 -22.73 29.98
C ALA A 707 8.60 -23.90 29.04
N GLN A 708 7.60 -24.50 28.41
CA GLN A 708 7.77 -25.61 27.49
C GLN A 708 7.66 -25.14 26.03
N VAL A 709 8.59 -25.59 25.19
CA VAL A 709 8.51 -25.37 23.73
C VAL A 709 7.79 -26.54 23.08
N LEU A 710 6.65 -26.27 22.43
CA LEU A 710 5.84 -27.27 21.74
C LEU A 710 5.89 -27.05 20.24
N GLU A 711 6.69 -27.84 19.52
CA GLU A 711 6.87 -27.69 18.08
C GLU A 711 5.67 -28.27 17.30
N PRO A 712 4.94 -27.45 16.54
CA PRO A 712 3.82 -27.93 15.74
C PRO A 712 4.33 -28.71 14.53
N THR A 713 3.69 -29.85 14.24
CA THR A 713 3.88 -30.57 12.98
C THR A 713 2.80 -30.13 11.98
N PRO A 714 3.16 -29.68 10.76
CA PRO A 714 2.17 -29.25 9.77
C PRO A 714 1.05 -30.27 9.55
N GLY A 715 -0.20 -29.82 9.68
CA GLY A 715 -1.42 -30.63 9.51
C GLY A 715 -1.74 -31.59 10.66
N VAL A 716 -0.91 -31.66 11.70
CA VAL A 716 -1.17 -32.47 12.90
C VAL A 716 -1.62 -31.56 14.03
N PRO A 717 -2.78 -31.82 14.66
CA PRO A 717 -3.24 -31.01 15.79
C PRO A 717 -2.33 -31.17 17.01
N LEU A 718 -1.89 -30.04 17.57
CA LEU A 718 -1.19 -29.96 18.86
C LEU A 718 -2.20 -29.61 19.96
N GLU A 719 -2.42 -30.51 20.90
CA GLU A 719 -3.36 -30.30 22.02
C GLU A 719 -2.64 -29.75 23.25
N ILE A 720 -3.18 -28.69 23.83
CA ILE A 720 -2.70 -28.05 25.06
C ILE A 720 -3.88 -27.94 26.01
N VAL A 721 -3.75 -28.54 27.19
CA VAL A 721 -4.80 -28.64 28.21
C VAL A 721 -4.44 -27.76 29.41
N ALA A 722 -5.44 -27.13 30.02
CA ALA A 722 -5.22 -26.39 31.27
C ALA A 722 -4.71 -27.37 32.36
N PRO A 723 -3.75 -26.95 33.20
CA PRO A 723 -3.18 -27.80 34.25
C PRO A 723 -4.18 -28.24 35.31
#